data_AF-A0A8S2J6Y2-F1
#
_entry.id   AF-A0A8S2J6Y2-F1
#
_cell.length_a   1.000
_cell.length_b   1.000
_cell.length_c   1.000
_cell.angle_alpha   90.00
_cell.angle_beta   90.00
_cell.angle_gamma   90.00
#
_symmetry.space_group_name_H-M   'P 1'
#
loop_
_entity.id
_entity.type
_entity.pdbx_description
1 polymer ?
#
loop_
_entity_poly.entity_id
_entity_poly.type
_entity_poly.pdbx_seq_one_letter_code
_entity_poly.pdbx_strand_id
1 'polypeptide(L)'
;MFCSSNETSTGGGMIVWTENGFTLCFFDTLTTSILFGFIFIFGLIQFIFYKLYGFKIEREYIDSSVLYSIQVTLTVLLACEPTLLYATETTTLGKTKIASYTVFRCVLRTIAWLLSLIILRVERTKTMPTAQSRGHGLIILIFWCLSVLTEIFTLISYRSPFWFFQTIVQNKTSADEIHLVRFSYWIFRLIATVFIFSIGLRAPGVPRRRYAILLNRSHSQIEEEKEKENVWSKFFRHFKTLAPFIWPRRHYGLQFNISICILILLSGRLLSIEVPRYTKLITDELIQSSNGTTDTLFNLGARLRSPNTWPWRLVLVLMVVRFLQGAGGFGSGALSIVRSTLWTKVEQYTTRTLKIRVFSHLHDLSLSWHLSRKTGEVLRIVDRGTDSVDSLLNYVLFSIFPTIADIIIAIVYFVVQFNIWFGIIVFATMFTYLLITIFITEWRTKYKKEMNKLDNAMSATAVDSLLNFETVKYYGAEEYEVTQYHGAIEKYQKAEWVNQLTLQLLNFVQSILIGIGLTIGSLYCAWLVSAKHELTVGDYVLFGTYILQLYTPLNFFGTYYRLIQQAFIDMENMLDLLDIKPDVQDSPFAKDIVINNGMIEFDDVCFHYQPERPILKNISFNILPGQTLAIVGPSGAGKSTIVRLLFRFYDIQSGSIKIDGTDISNITQNSLRRSIGVVPQDTQRVAIARTLLKAPTVVLLDEATSALDTFTERQIQSALRSVCEGRTTLIVAHRLSTISHADIIIVVSEGSIIERGSHDELLAKPDGTYAAMWKEQSTSYSDADKPTTTSDNIINAKAFHSTENQQNDDH
;
A
#
# COMPACT_ATOMS: atom_id res chain seq x y z
N MET A 1 -17.34 -27.38 42.80
CA MET A 1 -17.16 -28.04 41.49
C MET A 1 -18.54 -28.45 40.99
N PHE A 2 -18.88 -28.15 39.74
CA PHE A 2 -20.19 -28.49 39.12
C PHE A 2 -20.34 -29.99 38.77
N CYS A 3 -19.29 -30.79 39.00
CA CYS A 3 -19.24 -32.23 38.72
C CYS A 3 -19.60 -33.04 39.98
N SER A 4 -20.24 -34.21 39.79
CA SER A 4 -20.66 -35.08 40.89
C SER A 4 -19.48 -35.73 41.63
N SER A 5 -19.67 -36.14 42.89
CA SER A 5 -18.65 -36.73 43.75
C SER A 5 -18.01 -38.03 43.20
N ASN A 6 -18.71 -38.77 42.34
CA ASN A 6 -18.20 -40.01 41.71
C ASN A 6 -17.08 -39.76 40.66
N GLU A 7 -16.94 -38.53 40.15
CA GLU A 7 -15.85 -38.17 39.22
C GLU A 7 -14.66 -37.51 39.94
N THR A 8 -14.73 -37.37 41.27
CA THR A 8 -13.73 -36.67 42.09
C THR A 8 -12.99 -37.56 43.09
N SER A 9 -13.19 -38.89 43.06
CA SER A 9 -12.56 -39.79 44.04
C SER A 9 -11.10 -40.11 43.67
N THR A 10 -10.21 -39.15 43.91
CA THR A 10 -8.85 -39.31 44.48
C THR A 10 -8.16 -37.94 44.45
N GLY A 11 -8.18 -37.22 45.57
CA GLY A 11 -7.27 -36.09 45.82
C GLY A 11 -7.37 -34.88 44.88
N GLY A 12 -8.32 -33.97 45.16
CA GLY A 12 -8.13 -32.52 45.00
C GLY A 12 -7.88 -31.92 43.60
N GLY A 13 -8.01 -32.68 42.51
CA GLY A 13 -7.84 -32.18 41.14
C GLY A 13 -9.04 -32.53 40.24
N MET A 14 -9.45 -31.61 39.37
CA MET A 14 -10.46 -31.89 38.34
C MET A 14 -9.84 -32.86 37.32
N ILE A 15 -10.37 -34.08 37.20
CA ILE A 15 -9.87 -35.06 36.23
C ILE A 15 -10.39 -34.66 34.85
N VAL A 16 -9.48 -34.15 34.01
CA VAL A 16 -9.80 -33.66 32.65
C VAL A 16 -9.99 -34.80 31.66
N TRP A 17 -9.27 -35.91 31.85
CA TRP A 17 -9.19 -37.03 30.92
C TRP A 17 -9.30 -38.37 31.67
N THR A 18 -10.25 -39.22 31.28
CA THR A 18 -10.49 -40.56 31.87
C THR A 18 -10.88 -41.55 30.76
N GLU A 19 -10.31 -42.77 30.78
CA GLU A 19 -10.66 -43.90 29.89
C GLU A 19 -10.98 -43.50 28.43
N ASN A 20 -9.94 -43.08 27.68
CA ASN A 20 -10.02 -42.79 26.24
C ASN A 20 -10.92 -41.59 25.82
N GLY A 21 -11.19 -40.63 26.71
CA GLY A 21 -11.87 -39.37 26.33
C GLY A 21 -11.89 -38.29 27.41
N PHE A 22 -12.51 -37.15 27.06
CA PHE A 22 -12.77 -36.06 28.01
C PHE A 22 -13.91 -36.42 28.96
N THR A 23 -13.83 -35.99 30.21
CA THR A 23 -14.99 -36.06 31.12
C THR A 23 -16.11 -35.15 30.61
N LEU A 24 -17.35 -35.65 30.61
CA LEU A 24 -18.52 -34.94 30.09
C LEU A 24 -18.71 -33.58 30.79
N CYS A 25 -18.50 -33.56 32.11
CA CYS A 25 -18.61 -32.35 32.92
C CYS A 25 -17.59 -31.27 32.51
N PHE A 26 -16.33 -31.65 32.28
CA PHE A 26 -15.27 -30.70 31.89
C PHE A 26 -15.54 -30.13 30.50
N PHE A 27 -15.84 -31.00 29.53
CA PHE A 27 -16.05 -30.61 28.14
C PHE A 27 -17.26 -29.67 27.99
N ASP A 28 -18.41 -30.04 28.56
CA ASP A 28 -19.62 -29.21 28.48
C ASP A 28 -19.46 -27.88 29.19
N THR A 29 -18.82 -27.86 30.37
CA THR A 29 -18.60 -26.60 31.11
C THR A 29 -17.64 -25.67 30.37
N LEU A 30 -16.56 -26.20 29.80
CA LEU A 30 -15.54 -25.41 29.09
C LEU A 30 -16.09 -24.84 27.78
N THR A 31 -16.69 -25.69 26.93
CA THR A 31 -17.18 -25.28 25.61
C THR A 31 -18.32 -24.27 25.71
N THR A 32 -19.27 -24.48 26.63
CA THR A 32 -20.36 -23.52 26.85
C THR A 32 -19.87 -22.19 27.42
N SER A 33 -18.88 -22.21 28.31
CA SER A 33 -18.26 -20.98 28.84
C SER A 33 -17.52 -20.20 27.76
N ILE A 34 -16.79 -20.87 26.86
CA ILE A 34 -16.06 -20.22 25.76
C ILE A 34 -17.03 -19.59 24.75
N LEU A 35 -18.05 -20.34 24.31
CA LEU A 35 -19.04 -19.85 23.34
C LEU A 35 -19.83 -18.67 23.89
N PHE A 36 -20.28 -18.76 25.16
CA PHE A 36 -20.97 -17.67 25.83
C PHE A 36 -20.06 -16.46 26.02
N GLY A 37 -18.84 -16.64 26.53
CA GLY A 37 -17.89 -15.56 26.76
C GLY A 37 -17.54 -14.80 25.49
N PHE A 38 -17.33 -15.52 24.37
CA PHE A 38 -17.05 -14.90 23.07
C PHE A 38 -18.20 -14.02 22.59
N ILE A 39 -19.42 -14.56 22.52
CA ILE A 39 -20.57 -13.80 22.00
C ILE A 39 -21.00 -12.69 22.96
N PHE A 40 -20.83 -12.88 24.27
CA PHE A 40 -21.14 -11.86 25.26
C PHE A 40 -20.20 -10.66 25.14
N ILE A 41 -18.89 -10.87 25.09
CA ILE A 41 -17.93 -9.76 25.03
C ILE A 41 -17.95 -9.09 23.65
N PHE A 42 -17.69 -9.85 22.59
CA PHE A 42 -17.57 -9.28 21.25
C PHE A 42 -18.92 -8.87 20.67
N GLY A 43 -19.97 -9.62 20.95
CA GLY A 43 -21.33 -9.28 20.52
C GLY A 43 -21.87 -8.02 21.21
N LEU A 44 -21.54 -7.78 22.48
CA LEU A 44 -21.93 -6.56 23.18
C LEU A 44 -21.13 -5.34 22.67
N ILE A 45 -19.83 -5.50 22.42
CA ILE A 45 -19.03 -4.48 21.74
C ILE A 45 -19.67 -4.13 20.40
N GLN A 46 -19.95 -5.13 19.56
CA GLN A 46 -20.61 -4.91 18.27
C GLN A 46 -21.94 -4.19 18.43
N PHE A 47 -22.80 -4.65 19.35
CA PHE A 47 -24.09 -4.03 19.60
C PHE A 47 -23.97 -2.55 19.99
N ILE A 48 -23.02 -2.21 20.87
CA ILE A 48 -22.73 -0.81 21.26
C ILE A 48 -22.27 0.00 20.05
N PHE A 49 -21.36 -0.54 19.23
CA PHE A 49 -20.87 0.13 18.03
C PHE A 49 -21.99 0.43 17.02
N TYR A 50 -22.88 -0.53 16.76
CA TYR A 50 -24.05 -0.33 15.88
C TYR A 50 -25.12 0.59 16.50
N LYS A 51 -25.14 0.74 17.83
CA LYS A 51 -26.03 1.71 18.51
C LYS A 51 -25.49 3.14 18.41
N LEU A 52 -24.17 3.33 18.55
CA LEU A 52 -23.53 4.65 18.52
C LEU A 52 -23.35 5.20 17.09
N TYR A 53 -23.01 4.33 16.13
CA TYR A 53 -22.57 4.75 14.79
C TYR A 53 -23.39 4.17 13.63
N GLY A 54 -24.34 3.26 13.90
CA GLY A 54 -25.10 2.57 12.85
C GLY A 54 -26.31 3.36 12.36
N PHE A 55 -26.46 3.49 11.04
CA PHE A 55 -27.66 4.06 10.41
C PHE A 55 -28.71 2.99 10.18
N LYS A 56 -29.98 3.33 10.39
CA LYS A 56 -31.10 2.42 10.16
C LYS A 56 -31.44 2.38 8.67
N ILE A 57 -31.50 1.17 8.09
CA ILE A 57 -31.92 0.98 6.70
C ILE A 57 -33.44 1.13 6.63
N GLU A 58 -33.94 1.91 5.67
CA GLU A 58 -35.37 2.02 5.40
C GLU A 58 -35.94 0.68 4.91
N ARG A 59 -37.17 0.34 5.35
CA ARG A 59 -37.77 -0.99 5.14
C ARG A 59 -37.90 -1.38 3.66
N GLU A 60 -37.95 -0.40 2.77
CA GLU A 60 -38.11 -0.58 1.32
C GLU A 60 -36.85 -1.14 0.64
N TYR A 61 -35.68 -1.02 1.27
CA TYR A 61 -34.39 -1.53 0.76
C TYR A 61 -33.97 -2.89 1.34
N ILE A 62 -34.83 -3.52 2.15
CA ILE A 62 -34.54 -4.82 2.76
C ILE A 62 -35.24 -5.93 1.96
N ASP A 63 -34.50 -6.57 1.05
CA ASP A 63 -35.03 -7.71 0.27
C ASP A 63 -35.45 -8.88 1.19
N SER A 64 -36.58 -9.51 0.85
CA SER A 64 -37.05 -10.73 1.50
C SER A 64 -36.28 -11.95 0.98
N SER A 65 -35.15 -12.26 1.61
CA SER A 65 -34.37 -13.45 1.28
C SER A 65 -34.89 -14.69 2.02
N VAL A 66 -35.21 -15.74 1.27
CA VAL A 66 -35.56 -17.08 1.80
C VAL A 66 -34.40 -17.65 2.63
N LEU A 67 -33.14 -17.41 2.24
CA LEU A 67 -31.96 -17.88 2.95
C LEU A 67 -31.85 -17.27 4.36
N TYR A 68 -32.15 -15.97 4.51
CA TYR A 68 -32.19 -15.34 5.82
C TYR A 68 -33.32 -15.89 6.68
N SER A 69 -34.49 -16.18 6.09
CA SER A 69 -35.59 -16.79 6.83
C SER A 69 -35.19 -18.17 7.38
N ILE A 70 -34.57 -19.01 6.54
CA ILE A 70 -34.03 -20.31 6.97
C ILE A 70 -33.00 -20.14 8.09
N GLN A 71 -32.11 -19.16 7.97
CA GLN A 71 -31.07 -18.87 8.97
C GLN A 71 -31.65 -18.44 10.33
N VAL A 72 -32.69 -17.59 10.34
CA VAL A 72 -33.40 -17.22 11.56
C VAL A 72 -34.12 -18.42 12.17
N THR A 73 -34.79 -19.24 11.35
CA THR A 73 -35.45 -20.45 11.84
C THR A 73 -34.46 -21.42 12.49
N LEU A 74 -33.32 -21.65 11.85
CA LEU A 74 -32.31 -22.57 12.35
C LEU A 74 -31.63 -22.06 13.64
N THR A 75 -31.39 -20.75 13.76
CA THR A 75 -30.81 -20.15 14.98
C THR A 75 -31.79 -20.18 16.16
N VAL A 76 -33.09 -19.97 15.92
CA VAL A 76 -34.13 -20.13 16.96
C VAL A 76 -34.21 -21.58 17.43
N LEU A 77 -34.16 -22.52 16.49
CA LEU A 77 -34.20 -23.95 16.79
C LEU A 77 -32.97 -24.43 17.56
N LEU A 78 -31.78 -23.88 17.29
CA LEU A 78 -30.58 -24.08 18.12
C LEU A 78 -30.63 -23.40 19.49
N ALA A 79 -31.42 -22.34 19.66
CA ALA A 79 -31.62 -21.71 20.97
C ALA A 79 -32.56 -22.53 21.89
N CYS A 80 -33.53 -23.23 21.31
CA CYS A 80 -34.48 -24.11 22.03
C CYS A 80 -33.88 -25.49 22.36
N GLU A 81 -32.92 -25.96 21.57
CA GLU A 81 -32.30 -27.28 21.71
C GLU A 81 -31.78 -27.61 23.13
N PRO A 82 -31.06 -26.72 23.85
CA PRO A 82 -30.51 -27.05 25.18
C PRO A 82 -31.61 -27.28 26.23
N THR A 83 -32.72 -26.54 26.13
CA THR A 83 -33.87 -26.70 27.02
C THR A 83 -34.65 -27.98 26.76
N LEU A 84 -34.77 -28.38 25.49
CA LEU A 84 -35.40 -29.64 25.10
C LEU A 84 -34.58 -30.84 25.57
N LEU A 85 -33.25 -30.78 25.42
CA LEU A 85 -32.35 -31.83 25.91
C LEU A 85 -32.39 -31.94 27.45
N TYR A 86 -32.44 -30.83 28.16
CA TYR A 86 -32.60 -30.86 29.63
C TYR A 86 -33.93 -31.49 30.04
N ALA A 87 -35.03 -31.12 29.37
CA ALA A 87 -36.35 -31.68 29.67
C ALA A 87 -36.40 -33.20 29.45
N THR A 88 -35.86 -33.70 28.33
CA THR A 88 -35.82 -35.15 28.03
C THR A 88 -34.91 -35.93 28.98
N GLU A 89 -33.79 -35.34 29.43
CA GLU A 89 -32.93 -35.92 30.46
C GLU A 89 -33.67 -36.01 31.82
N THR A 90 -34.46 -35.00 32.20
CA THR A 90 -35.21 -35.03 33.47
C THR A 90 -36.35 -36.04 33.49
N THR A 91 -37.00 -36.29 32.35
CA THR A 91 -38.10 -37.26 32.22
C THR A 91 -37.60 -38.71 32.22
N THR A 92 -36.39 -38.95 31.72
CA THR A 92 -35.81 -40.29 31.59
C THR A 92 -35.07 -40.77 32.84
N LEU A 93 -34.40 -39.88 33.58
CA LEU A 93 -33.59 -40.24 34.77
C LEU A 93 -34.34 -40.23 36.10
N GLY A 94 -35.53 -39.64 36.17
CA GLY A 94 -36.19 -39.33 37.43
C GLY A 94 -35.45 -38.23 38.23
N LYS A 95 -36.16 -37.54 39.13
CA LYS A 95 -35.72 -36.28 39.76
C LYS A 95 -34.44 -36.35 40.63
N THR A 96 -33.86 -37.53 40.87
CA THR A 96 -32.86 -37.74 41.94
C THR A 96 -31.39 -37.82 41.49
N LYS A 97 -31.07 -37.71 40.19
CA LYS A 97 -29.67 -37.81 39.68
C LYS A 97 -29.28 -36.75 38.63
N ILE A 98 -29.76 -35.51 38.75
CA ILE A 98 -29.36 -34.43 37.82
C ILE A 98 -28.09 -33.76 38.35
N ALA A 99 -27.00 -33.82 37.56
CA ALA A 99 -25.74 -33.17 37.88
C ALA A 99 -25.80 -31.66 37.61
N SER A 100 -25.21 -30.83 38.48
CA SER A 100 -25.31 -29.37 38.41
C SER A 100 -24.76 -28.75 37.12
N TYR A 101 -23.82 -29.41 36.43
CA TYR A 101 -23.29 -28.93 35.15
C TYR A 101 -24.31 -28.96 34.00
N THR A 102 -25.34 -29.83 34.04
CA THR A 102 -26.34 -29.90 32.96
C THR A 102 -27.25 -28.68 32.95
N VAL A 103 -27.58 -28.14 34.13
CA VAL A 103 -28.29 -26.87 34.29
C VAL A 103 -27.44 -25.70 33.78
N PHE A 104 -26.16 -25.69 34.14
CA PHE A 104 -25.21 -24.67 33.67
C PHE A 104 -25.10 -24.65 32.14
N ARG A 105 -24.92 -25.83 31.52
CA ARG A 105 -24.90 -26.01 30.06
C ARG A 105 -26.17 -25.49 29.40
N CYS A 106 -27.34 -25.82 29.96
CA CYS A 106 -28.63 -25.41 29.42
C CYS A 106 -28.76 -23.88 29.39
N VAL A 107 -28.51 -23.21 30.51
CA VAL A 107 -28.70 -21.76 30.66
C VAL A 107 -27.76 -20.98 29.74
N LEU A 108 -26.45 -21.24 29.81
CA LEU A 108 -25.46 -20.45 29.08
C LEU A 108 -25.60 -20.63 27.56
N ARG A 109 -25.88 -21.86 27.10
CA ARG A 109 -26.01 -22.16 25.67
C ARG A 109 -27.27 -21.50 25.07
N THR A 110 -28.40 -21.52 25.78
CA THR A 110 -29.61 -20.81 25.33
C THR A 110 -29.37 -19.30 25.24
N ILE A 111 -28.70 -18.70 26.23
CA ILE A 111 -28.39 -17.26 26.19
C ILE A 111 -27.43 -16.93 25.03
N ALA A 112 -26.42 -17.76 24.77
CA ALA A 112 -25.46 -17.53 23.69
C ALA A 112 -26.14 -17.51 22.30
N TRP A 113 -27.04 -18.45 22.02
CA TRP A 113 -27.79 -18.48 20.76
C TRP A 113 -28.83 -17.36 20.64
N LEU A 114 -29.46 -16.94 21.75
CA LEU A 114 -30.33 -15.75 21.76
C LEU A 114 -29.55 -14.46 21.45
N LEU A 115 -28.34 -14.30 21.98
CA LEU A 115 -27.47 -13.17 21.66
C LEU A 115 -27.05 -13.17 20.18
N SER A 116 -26.72 -14.35 19.63
CA SER A 116 -26.44 -14.49 18.20
C SER A 116 -27.64 -14.06 17.33
N LEU A 117 -28.88 -14.41 17.72
CA LEU A 117 -30.10 -13.98 17.04
C LEU A 117 -30.31 -12.45 17.10
N ILE A 118 -30.00 -11.82 18.23
CA ILE A 118 -30.10 -10.35 18.39
C ILE A 118 -29.13 -9.65 17.44
N ILE A 119 -27.87 -10.12 17.38
CA ILE A 119 -26.84 -9.54 16.52
C ILE A 119 -27.22 -9.70 15.04
N LEU A 120 -27.71 -10.89 14.66
CA LEU A 120 -28.19 -11.16 13.30
C LEU A 120 -29.29 -10.18 12.86
N ARG A 121 -30.21 -9.83 13.76
CA ARG A 121 -31.27 -8.84 13.50
C ARG A 121 -30.73 -7.41 13.41
N VAL A 122 -29.75 -7.06 14.24
CA VAL A 122 -29.12 -5.73 14.22
C VAL A 122 -28.36 -5.52 12.91
N GLU A 123 -27.58 -6.50 12.46
CA GLU A 123 -26.84 -6.42 11.19
C GLU A 123 -27.76 -6.29 9.97
N ARG A 124 -28.95 -6.91 9.97
CA ARG A 124 -29.92 -6.76 8.88
C ARG A 124 -30.59 -5.39 8.85
N THR A 125 -30.71 -4.72 10.00
CA THR A 125 -31.48 -3.46 10.12
C THR A 125 -30.62 -2.22 10.18
N LYS A 126 -29.32 -2.36 10.45
CA LYS A 126 -28.37 -1.25 10.57
C LYS A 126 -27.09 -1.51 9.80
N THR A 127 -26.58 -0.48 9.13
CA THR A 127 -25.30 -0.51 8.40
C THR A 127 -24.29 0.47 8.96
N MET A 128 -23.01 0.15 8.80
CA MET A 128 -21.89 1.01 9.19
C MET A 128 -21.48 1.92 8.02
N PRO A 129 -21.13 3.19 8.25
CA PRO A 129 -20.76 4.14 7.20
C PRO A 129 -19.44 3.79 6.49
N THR A 130 -18.52 3.06 7.13
CA THR A 130 -17.15 2.82 6.63
C THR A 130 -16.90 1.43 6.06
N ALA A 131 -17.82 0.47 6.22
CA ALA A 131 -17.65 -0.90 5.77
C ALA A 131 -18.96 -1.45 5.17
N GLN A 132 -19.06 -1.44 3.85
CA GLN A 132 -20.11 -2.16 3.13
C GLN A 132 -19.63 -3.60 2.90
N SER A 133 -19.72 -4.44 3.94
CA SER A 133 -19.44 -5.87 3.78
C SER A 133 -20.60 -6.54 3.05
N ARG A 134 -20.27 -7.38 2.05
CA ARG A 134 -21.23 -8.17 1.26
C ARG A 134 -21.99 -9.24 2.06
N GLY A 135 -21.73 -9.37 3.36
CA GLY A 135 -22.22 -10.46 4.20
C GLY A 135 -22.25 -10.07 5.68
N HIS A 136 -22.54 -11.07 6.52
CA HIS A 136 -22.62 -10.94 7.98
C HIS A 136 -21.32 -10.41 8.60
N GLY A 137 -21.43 -9.83 9.78
CA GLY A 137 -20.28 -9.34 10.54
C GLY A 137 -19.33 -10.46 10.94
N LEU A 138 -18.06 -10.12 11.07
CA LEU A 138 -17.00 -11.07 11.41
C LEU A 138 -17.26 -11.82 12.74
N ILE A 139 -17.90 -11.15 13.71
CA ILE A 139 -18.15 -11.72 15.04
C ILE A 139 -19.15 -12.87 14.98
N ILE A 140 -20.24 -12.73 14.22
CA ILE A 140 -21.25 -13.79 14.14
C ILE A 140 -20.76 -15.00 13.32
N LEU A 141 -19.95 -14.76 12.29
CA LEU A 141 -19.28 -15.81 11.52
C LEU A 141 -18.29 -16.61 12.37
N ILE A 142 -17.48 -15.94 13.20
CA ILE A 142 -16.56 -16.62 14.13
C ILE A 142 -17.36 -17.42 15.17
N PHE A 143 -18.46 -16.89 15.69
CA PHE A 143 -19.30 -17.61 16.65
C PHE A 143 -19.86 -18.92 16.05
N TRP A 144 -20.37 -18.90 14.81
CA TRP A 144 -20.84 -20.12 14.14
C TRP A 144 -19.70 -21.09 13.85
N CYS A 145 -18.52 -20.58 13.45
CA CYS A 145 -17.33 -21.41 13.26
C CYS A 145 -16.90 -22.10 14.56
N LEU A 146 -16.81 -21.35 15.66
CA LEU A 146 -16.51 -21.90 16.99
C LEU A 146 -17.55 -22.94 17.42
N SER A 147 -18.83 -22.70 17.13
CA SER A 147 -19.90 -23.65 17.42
C SER A 147 -19.71 -24.97 16.64
N VAL A 148 -19.40 -24.90 15.35
CA VAL A 148 -19.07 -26.10 14.55
C VAL A 148 -17.85 -26.82 15.10
N LEU A 149 -16.79 -26.10 15.46
CA LEU A 149 -15.57 -26.68 16.03
C LEU A 149 -15.86 -27.41 17.36
N THR A 150 -16.69 -26.84 18.23
CA THR A 150 -17.07 -27.51 19.48
C THR A 150 -17.80 -28.82 19.24
N GLU A 151 -18.67 -28.89 18.22
CA GLU A 151 -19.38 -30.13 17.90
C GLU A 151 -18.51 -31.16 17.17
N ILE A 152 -17.43 -30.75 16.51
CA ILE A 152 -16.43 -31.67 15.93
C ILE A 152 -15.52 -32.23 17.02
N PHE A 153 -15.14 -31.42 18.02
CA PHE A 153 -14.26 -31.86 19.12
C PHE A 153 -14.85 -32.96 19.99
N THR A 154 -16.18 -33.12 20.02
CA THR A 154 -16.83 -34.25 20.70
C THR A 154 -16.38 -35.61 20.16
N LEU A 155 -16.01 -35.70 18.87
CA LEU A 155 -15.58 -36.93 18.20
C LEU A 155 -14.29 -37.52 18.80
N ILE A 156 -13.46 -36.71 19.47
CA ILE A 156 -12.24 -37.17 20.15
C ILE A 156 -12.57 -38.25 21.18
N SER A 157 -13.75 -38.17 21.80
CA SER A 157 -14.18 -39.10 22.85
C SER A 157 -15.02 -40.28 22.31
N TYR A 158 -14.93 -40.59 21.01
CA TYR A 158 -15.69 -41.68 20.38
C TYR A 158 -15.49 -43.06 21.03
N ARG A 159 -14.30 -43.31 21.60
CA ARG A 159 -13.93 -44.60 22.22
C ARG A 159 -14.10 -44.61 23.76
N SER A 160 -14.62 -43.53 24.35
CA SER A 160 -14.82 -43.45 25.79
C SER A 160 -16.12 -44.14 26.21
N PRO A 161 -16.11 -45.00 27.25
CA PRO A 161 -17.31 -45.69 27.74
C PRO A 161 -18.31 -44.74 28.41
N PHE A 162 -17.85 -43.56 28.86
CA PHE A 162 -18.69 -42.53 29.46
C PHE A 162 -19.44 -41.66 28.44
N TRP A 163 -19.11 -41.80 27.15
CA TRP A 163 -19.66 -40.99 26.07
C TRP A 163 -20.77 -41.74 25.33
N PHE A 164 -21.66 -40.98 24.68
CA PHE A 164 -22.84 -41.51 23.99
C PHE A 164 -22.56 -42.31 22.70
N PHE A 165 -21.29 -42.61 22.37
CA PHE A 165 -20.89 -43.28 21.13
C PHE A 165 -20.86 -44.82 21.23
N GLN A 166 -20.62 -45.40 22.41
CA GLN A 166 -20.30 -46.83 22.56
C GLN A 166 -21.54 -47.75 22.74
N THR A 167 -22.72 -47.20 22.98
CA THR A 167 -23.95 -47.96 23.27
C THR A 167 -24.62 -48.62 22.05
N ILE A 168 -23.98 -48.57 20.87
CA ILE A 168 -24.51 -49.21 19.64
C ILE A 168 -24.26 -50.74 19.64
N VAL A 169 -23.44 -51.29 20.55
CA VAL A 169 -22.93 -52.68 20.43
C VAL A 169 -23.26 -53.64 21.59
N GLN A 170 -23.80 -53.21 22.74
CA GLN A 170 -24.15 -54.17 23.82
C GLN A 170 -25.53 -53.93 24.48
N ASN A 171 -26.10 -55.03 24.96
CA ASN A 171 -27.50 -55.26 25.35
C ASN A 171 -28.16 -54.16 26.22
N LYS A 172 -29.43 -53.90 25.86
CA LYS A 172 -30.41 -52.99 26.50
C LYS A 172 -30.36 -52.96 28.04
N THR A 173 -29.87 -51.87 28.59
CA THR A 173 -30.13 -51.38 29.94
C THR A 173 -30.72 -49.95 29.91
N SER A 174 -31.35 -49.50 31.00
CA SER A 174 -31.98 -48.16 31.09
C SER A 174 -30.99 -46.98 30.97
N ALA A 175 -29.69 -47.23 31.09
CA ALA A 175 -28.65 -46.22 30.82
C ALA A 175 -28.47 -45.95 29.32
N ASP A 176 -28.74 -46.94 28.46
CA ASP A 176 -28.48 -46.85 27.01
C ASP A 176 -29.45 -45.92 26.29
N GLU A 177 -30.68 -45.78 26.80
CA GLU A 177 -31.70 -44.89 26.22
C GLU A 177 -31.29 -43.41 26.29
N ILE A 178 -30.60 -42.99 27.36
CA ILE A 178 -30.15 -41.61 27.56
C ILE A 178 -29.00 -41.28 26.59
N HIS A 179 -28.09 -42.23 26.39
CA HIS A 179 -27.00 -42.07 25.43
C HIS A 179 -27.52 -41.96 23.99
N LEU A 180 -28.53 -42.74 23.62
CA LEU A 180 -29.19 -42.65 22.31
C LEU A 180 -29.86 -41.28 22.09
N VAL A 181 -30.54 -40.74 23.12
CA VAL A 181 -31.12 -39.40 23.08
C VAL A 181 -30.02 -38.35 22.88
N ARG A 182 -28.95 -38.37 23.68
CA ARG A 182 -27.81 -37.42 23.54
C ARG A 182 -27.17 -37.45 22.16
N PHE A 183 -27.02 -38.64 21.57
CA PHE A 183 -26.46 -38.82 20.24
C PHE A 183 -27.36 -38.19 19.14
N SER A 184 -28.68 -38.40 19.22
CA SER A 184 -29.63 -37.82 18.27
C SER A 184 -29.61 -36.28 18.29
N TYR A 185 -29.58 -35.68 19.47
CA TYR A 185 -29.48 -34.23 19.64
C TYR A 185 -28.13 -33.68 19.16
N TRP A 186 -27.03 -34.41 19.37
CA TRP A 186 -25.72 -34.03 18.84
C TRP A 186 -25.67 -34.05 17.30
N ILE A 187 -26.21 -35.08 16.64
CA ILE A 187 -26.30 -35.12 15.16
C ILE A 187 -27.05 -33.92 14.62
N PHE A 188 -28.24 -33.66 15.19
CA PHE A 188 -29.08 -32.55 14.78
C PHE A 188 -28.35 -31.22 14.86
N ARG A 189 -27.67 -31.00 15.98
CA ARG A 189 -26.92 -29.79 16.28
C ARG A 189 -25.68 -29.63 15.39
N LEU A 190 -24.96 -30.72 15.08
CA LEU A 190 -23.85 -30.71 14.14
C LEU A 190 -24.33 -30.30 12.73
N ILE A 191 -25.40 -30.93 12.24
CA ILE A 191 -25.98 -30.62 10.92
C ILE A 191 -26.47 -29.17 10.89
N ALA A 192 -27.19 -28.73 11.92
CA ALA A 192 -27.73 -27.37 11.99
C ALA A 192 -26.61 -26.31 12.04
N THR A 193 -25.59 -26.49 12.87
CA THR A 193 -24.47 -25.52 12.97
C THR A 193 -23.66 -25.43 11.68
N VAL A 194 -23.40 -26.56 11.01
CA VAL A 194 -22.73 -26.59 9.69
C VAL A 194 -23.58 -25.91 8.63
N PHE A 195 -24.90 -26.11 8.64
CA PHE A 195 -25.81 -25.50 7.68
C PHE A 195 -25.95 -23.98 7.88
N ILE A 196 -26.05 -23.49 9.12
CA ILE A 196 -25.99 -22.05 9.43
C ILE A 196 -24.68 -21.44 8.94
N PHE A 197 -23.54 -22.10 9.19
CA PHE A 197 -22.25 -21.57 8.78
C PHE A 197 -22.13 -21.47 7.25
N SER A 198 -22.56 -22.53 6.54
CA SER A 198 -22.56 -22.58 5.07
C SER A 198 -23.48 -21.50 4.45
N ILE A 199 -24.68 -21.30 5.01
CA ILE A 199 -25.58 -20.22 4.59
C ILE A 199 -24.95 -18.85 4.94
N GLY A 200 -24.32 -18.72 6.10
CA GLY A 200 -23.67 -17.50 6.56
C GLY A 200 -22.55 -17.02 5.64
N LEU A 201 -21.85 -17.93 4.97
CA LEU A 201 -20.82 -17.62 3.96
C LEU A 201 -21.41 -17.17 2.61
N ARG A 202 -22.63 -17.59 2.28
CA ARG A 202 -23.25 -17.42 0.95
C ARG A 202 -24.38 -16.39 0.92
N ALA A 203 -24.92 -16.00 2.06
CA ALA A 203 -26.09 -15.11 2.15
C ALA A 203 -25.75 -13.67 1.71
N PRO A 204 -26.64 -13.00 0.94
CA PRO A 204 -26.41 -11.64 0.47
C PRO A 204 -26.65 -10.62 1.59
N GLY A 205 -25.59 -9.94 2.02
CA GLY A 205 -25.70 -8.66 2.70
C GLY A 205 -25.75 -7.54 1.67
N VAL A 206 -26.96 -6.99 1.46
CA VAL A 206 -27.30 -5.75 0.70
C VAL A 206 -27.06 -5.82 -0.84
N PRO A 207 -27.97 -5.28 -1.67
CA PRO A 207 -27.82 -5.29 -3.13
C PRO A 207 -26.63 -4.45 -3.62
N ARG A 208 -26.13 -4.86 -4.79
CA ARG A 208 -24.92 -4.34 -5.46
C ARG A 208 -25.23 -3.05 -6.23
N ARG A 209 -24.47 -1.97 -5.97
CA ARG A 209 -24.11 -1.02 -7.04
C ARG A 209 -22.61 -0.69 -6.99
N ARG A 210 -21.98 -0.84 -8.15
CA ARG A 210 -20.55 -0.61 -8.43
C ARG A 210 -20.25 0.88 -8.34
N TYR A 211 -19.11 1.24 -7.75
CA TYR A 211 -18.10 2.13 -8.36
C TYR A 211 -16.78 1.97 -7.61
N ALA A 212 -15.77 1.47 -8.32
CA ALA A 212 -14.35 1.74 -8.11
C ALA A 212 -13.59 1.12 -9.29
N ILE A 213 -13.72 1.77 -10.45
CA ILE A 213 -12.65 1.74 -11.45
C ILE A 213 -11.57 2.64 -10.85
N LEU A 214 -10.49 2.05 -10.36
CA LEU A 214 -9.25 2.78 -10.16
C LEU A 214 -8.10 1.93 -10.70
N LEU A 215 -7.68 2.40 -11.88
CA LEU A 215 -6.36 2.26 -12.47
C LEU A 215 -5.27 2.01 -11.41
N ASN A 216 -4.74 0.81 -11.41
CA ASN A 216 -3.35 0.61 -11.07
C ASN A 216 -2.75 -0.31 -12.13
N ARG A 217 -2.60 0.26 -13.34
CA ARG A 217 -1.82 -0.35 -14.40
C ARG A 217 -0.36 -0.12 -14.02
N SER A 218 0.28 -1.21 -13.61
CA SER A 218 1.71 -1.32 -13.42
C SER A 218 2.42 -0.90 -14.71
N HIS A 219 2.93 0.33 -14.75
CA HIS A 219 3.87 0.76 -15.78
C HIS A 219 5.26 0.73 -15.18
N SER A 220 6.01 -0.29 -15.55
CA SER A 220 7.44 -0.48 -15.33
C SER A 220 8.26 0.47 -16.27
N GLN A 221 9.55 0.70 -15.97
CA GLN A 221 10.57 1.63 -16.56
C GLN A 221 10.83 2.96 -15.81
N ILE A 222 12.06 3.44 -15.58
CA ILE A 222 13.42 3.16 -16.10
C ILE A 222 14.38 3.08 -14.89
N GLU A 223 15.36 2.17 -14.92
CA GLU A 223 16.62 2.28 -14.17
C GLU A 223 17.75 2.13 -15.20
N GLU A 224 18.43 3.24 -15.48
CA GLU A 224 19.75 3.22 -16.11
C GLU A 224 20.80 2.88 -15.06
N GLU A 225 21.84 2.19 -15.51
CA GLU A 225 23.00 1.77 -14.73
C GLU A 225 23.74 2.99 -14.14
N LYS A 226 23.60 3.21 -12.83
CA LYS A 226 24.65 3.87 -12.05
C LYS A 226 25.61 2.80 -11.51
N GLU A 227 26.89 3.07 -11.67
CA GLU A 227 28.04 2.22 -11.41
C GLU A 227 28.01 1.50 -10.05
N LYS A 228 28.70 0.35 -10.02
CA LYS A 228 29.01 -0.46 -8.83
C LYS A 228 29.91 0.31 -7.85
N GLU A 229 29.39 1.34 -7.20
CA GLU A 229 29.95 1.79 -5.93
C GLU A 229 29.36 0.98 -4.77
N ASN A 230 30.13 0.85 -3.68
CA ASN A 230 29.74 0.05 -2.51
C ASN A 230 28.48 0.63 -1.83
N VAL A 231 27.31 0.10 -2.21
CA VAL A 231 25.95 0.37 -1.71
C VAL A 231 25.91 0.51 -0.19
N TRP A 232 26.62 -0.36 0.53
CA TRP A 232 26.64 -0.38 2.00
C TRP A 232 27.33 0.83 2.65
N SER A 233 28.33 1.43 1.99
CA SER A 233 29.03 2.61 2.53
C SER A 233 28.15 3.87 2.45
N LYS A 234 27.41 4.02 1.35
CA LYS A 234 26.40 5.08 1.17
C LYS A 234 25.18 4.85 2.06
N PHE A 235 24.77 3.60 2.27
CA PHE A 235 23.64 3.24 3.15
C PHE A 235 23.74 3.89 4.53
N PHE A 236 24.85 3.72 5.24
CA PHE A 236 24.99 4.27 6.59
C PHE A 236 25.01 5.80 6.63
N ARG A 237 25.54 6.47 5.59
CA ARG A 237 25.57 7.93 5.51
C ARG A 237 24.17 8.51 5.30
N HIS A 238 23.39 7.93 4.39
CA HIS A 238 22.03 8.38 4.09
C HIS A 238 21.01 7.92 5.15
N PHE A 239 21.23 6.79 5.82
CA PHE A 239 20.41 6.41 6.98
C PHE A 239 20.52 7.44 8.11
N LYS A 240 21.70 8.06 8.29
CA LYS A 240 21.89 9.14 9.27
C LYS A 240 21.12 10.41 8.92
N THR A 241 20.97 10.75 7.64
CA THR A 241 20.15 11.90 7.21
C THR A 241 18.66 11.61 7.31
N LEU A 242 18.24 10.35 7.20
CA LEU A 242 16.84 9.91 7.34
C LEU A 242 16.40 9.62 8.78
N ALA A 243 17.32 9.31 9.68
CA ALA A 243 17.05 9.04 11.10
C ALA A 243 16.16 10.09 11.81
N PRO A 244 16.28 11.41 11.55
CA PRO A 244 15.40 12.42 12.14
C PRO A 244 13.93 12.32 11.68
N PHE A 245 13.67 11.72 10.52
CA PHE A 245 12.32 11.53 9.99
C PHE A 245 11.67 10.25 10.52
N ILE A 246 12.48 9.21 10.72
CA ILE A 246 12.05 7.93 11.30
C ILE A 246 11.72 8.07 12.79
N TRP A 247 12.46 8.91 13.52
CA TRP A 247 12.20 9.18 14.93
C TRP A 247 11.47 10.53 15.12
N PRO A 248 10.12 10.54 15.26
CA PRO A 248 9.36 11.77 15.43
C PRO A 248 9.66 12.43 16.78
N ARG A 249 10.62 13.37 16.81
CA ARG A 249 11.02 14.08 18.03
C ARG A 249 9.90 14.87 18.71
N ARG A 250 8.85 15.26 17.97
CA ARG A 250 7.75 16.12 18.46
C ARG A 250 6.54 15.36 19.00
N HIS A 251 6.38 14.06 18.71
CA HIS A 251 5.17 13.31 19.07
C HIS A 251 5.47 12.15 20.03
N TYR A 252 5.28 12.38 21.33
CA TYR A 252 5.50 11.37 22.39
C TYR A 252 4.64 10.10 22.20
N GLY A 253 3.43 10.22 21.67
CA GLY A 253 2.58 9.05 21.38
C GLY A 253 3.15 8.11 20.30
N LEU A 254 3.83 8.65 19.29
CA LEU A 254 4.49 7.83 18.26
C LEU A 254 5.78 7.21 18.81
N GLN A 255 6.54 7.93 19.64
CA GLN A 255 7.73 7.39 20.31
C GLN A 255 7.38 6.21 21.24
N PHE A 256 6.25 6.32 21.95
CA PHE A 256 5.73 5.23 22.76
C PHE A 256 5.38 4.01 21.92
N ASN A 257 4.72 4.19 20.77
CA ASN A 257 4.44 3.09 19.83
C ASN A 257 5.71 2.41 19.32
N ILE A 258 6.74 3.19 18.93
CA ILE A 258 8.03 2.64 18.48
C ILE A 258 8.69 1.84 19.60
N SER A 259 8.68 2.35 20.83
CA SER A 259 9.26 1.68 21.99
C SER A 259 8.54 0.36 22.30
N ILE A 260 7.20 0.34 22.22
CA ILE A 260 6.42 -0.89 22.34
C ILE A 260 6.76 -1.87 21.21
N CYS A 261 6.90 -1.40 19.96
CA CYS A 261 7.26 -2.26 18.84
C CYS A 261 8.63 -2.95 19.06
N ILE A 262 9.62 -2.23 19.59
CA ILE A 262 10.94 -2.80 19.91
C ILE A 262 10.81 -3.83 21.05
N LEU A 263 10.04 -3.52 22.10
CA LEU A 263 9.81 -4.46 23.20
C LEU A 263 9.11 -5.74 22.73
N ILE A 264 8.10 -5.62 21.87
CA ILE A 264 7.42 -6.76 21.25
C ILE A 264 8.41 -7.59 20.41
N LEU A 265 9.27 -6.94 19.62
CA LEU A 265 10.27 -7.61 18.80
C LEU A 265 11.23 -8.46 19.67
N LEU A 266 11.77 -7.88 20.74
CA LEU A 266 12.64 -8.59 21.70
C LEU A 266 11.90 -9.75 22.39
N SER A 267 10.67 -9.52 22.86
CA SER A 267 9.85 -10.56 23.49
C SER A 267 9.56 -11.73 22.55
N GLY A 268 9.34 -11.45 21.25
CA GLY A 268 9.12 -12.46 20.24
C GLY A 268 10.34 -13.36 20.00
N ARG A 269 11.56 -12.84 20.22
CA ARG A 269 12.79 -13.65 20.14
C ARG A 269 12.95 -14.57 21.35
N LEU A 270 12.58 -14.10 22.55
CA LEU A 270 12.59 -14.96 23.75
C LEU A 270 11.58 -16.10 23.63
N LEU A 271 10.36 -15.80 23.15
CA LEU A 271 9.35 -16.81 22.88
C LEU A 271 9.77 -17.81 21.80
N SER A 272 10.69 -17.42 20.92
CA SER A 272 11.18 -18.27 19.84
C SER A 272 12.00 -19.46 20.35
N ILE A 273 12.73 -19.29 21.47
CA ILE A 273 13.51 -20.34 22.12
C ILE A 273 12.61 -21.26 22.96
N GLU A 274 11.55 -20.71 23.55
CA GLU A 274 10.65 -21.43 24.45
C GLU A 274 9.87 -22.54 23.73
N VAL A 275 9.52 -22.34 22.46
CA VAL A 275 8.74 -23.32 21.69
C VAL A 275 9.45 -24.68 21.53
N PRO A 276 10.70 -24.76 21.02
CA PRO A 276 11.46 -26.01 20.99
C PRO A 276 11.66 -26.60 22.39
N ARG A 277 11.88 -25.76 23.42
CA ARG A 277 12.05 -26.21 24.81
C ARG A 277 10.81 -26.93 25.35
N TYR A 278 9.61 -26.37 25.17
CA TYR A 278 8.38 -27.04 25.58
C TYR A 278 8.12 -28.31 24.76
N THR A 279 8.53 -28.34 23.50
CA THR A 279 8.40 -29.54 22.67
C THR A 279 9.26 -30.68 23.22
N LYS A 280 10.51 -30.38 23.62
CA LYS A 280 11.38 -31.33 24.35
C LYS A 280 10.71 -31.88 25.60
N LEU A 281 10.24 -31.00 26.49
CA LEU A 281 9.67 -31.40 27.78
C LEU A 281 8.45 -32.32 27.60
N ILE A 282 7.62 -32.05 26.60
CA ILE A 282 6.47 -32.91 26.27
C ILE A 282 6.95 -34.28 25.81
N THR A 283 7.94 -34.35 24.93
CA THR A 283 8.49 -35.63 24.43
C THR A 283 9.09 -36.45 25.57
N ASP A 284 9.86 -35.83 26.46
CA ASP A 284 10.50 -36.53 27.58
C ASP A 284 9.47 -37.06 28.59
N GLU A 285 8.44 -36.26 28.92
CA GLU A 285 7.36 -36.70 29.80
C GLU A 285 6.53 -37.85 29.20
N LEU A 286 6.28 -37.83 27.89
CA LEU A 286 5.56 -38.91 27.22
C LEU A 286 6.33 -40.24 27.26
N ILE A 287 7.66 -40.19 27.14
CA ILE A 287 8.51 -41.39 27.20
C ILE A 287 8.59 -41.92 28.63
N GLN A 288 8.76 -41.05 29.63
CA GLN A 288 8.74 -41.45 31.04
C GLN A 288 7.39 -42.07 31.43
N SER A 289 6.28 -41.47 30.97
CA SER A 289 4.94 -42.02 31.17
C SER A 289 4.74 -43.38 30.50
N SER A 290 5.43 -43.66 29.39
CA SER A 290 5.38 -44.95 28.70
C SER A 290 6.21 -46.03 29.41
N ASN A 291 7.35 -45.65 30.00
CA ASN A 291 8.31 -46.60 30.57
C ASN A 291 8.10 -46.87 32.07
N GLY A 292 7.26 -46.11 32.76
CA GLY A 292 6.89 -46.34 34.17
C GLY A 292 8.02 -46.09 35.18
N THR A 293 9.19 -45.62 34.75
CA THR A 293 10.35 -45.36 35.62
C THR A 293 10.41 -43.89 36.03
N THR A 294 10.51 -43.64 37.33
CA THR A 294 10.59 -42.31 37.93
C THR A 294 12.03 -41.96 38.26
N ASP A 295 12.81 -41.53 37.26
CA ASP A 295 14.15 -41.03 37.52
C ASP A 295 14.11 -39.63 38.17
N THR A 296 14.90 -39.49 39.23
CA THR A 296 14.77 -38.46 40.28
C THR A 296 15.58 -37.19 40.05
N LEU A 297 16.14 -36.97 38.86
CA LEU A 297 17.16 -35.93 38.67
C LEU A 297 16.67 -34.54 38.21
N PHE A 298 15.40 -34.35 37.84
CA PHE A 298 14.90 -33.02 37.42
C PHE A 298 13.73 -32.51 38.28
N ASN A 299 14.04 -32.13 39.53
CA ASN A 299 13.07 -31.76 40.56
C ASN A 299 12.56 -30.31 40.55
N LEU A 300 12.79 -29.50 39.50
CA LEU A 300 12.15 -28.18 39.41
C LEU A 300 10.74 -28.22 38.79
N GLY A 301 10.43 -29.21 37.95
CA GLY A 301 9.06 -29.48 37.46
C GLY A 301 8.20 -30.29 38.43
N ALA A 302 8.83 -30.92 39.42
CA ALA A 302 8.20 -31.90 40.32
C ALA A 302 7.20 -31.32 41.33
N ARG A 303 7.13 -29.99 41.53
CA ARG A 303 6.13 -29.37 42.43
C ARG A 303 4.70 -29.32 41.86
N LEU A 304 4.49 -29.77 40.62
CA LEU A 304 3.18 -29.89 39.98
C LEU A 304 2.77 -31.35 39.73
N ARG A 305 3.33 -32.30 40.48
CA ARG A 305 3.16 -33.74 40.26
C ARG A 305 1.91 -34.29 40.94
N SER A 306 0.95 -34.77 40.16
CA SER A 306 0.05 -35.88 40.54
C SER A 306 0.45 -37.15 39.77
N PRO A 307 0.44 -38.35 40.38
CA PRO A 307 1.23 -39.50 39.89
C PRO A 307 0.70 -40.22 38.63
N ASN A 308 -0.39 -39.78 38.01
CA ASN A 308 -1.05 -40.53 36.92
C ASN A 308 -1.72 -39.63 35.85
N THR A 309 -1.33 -38.36 35.75
CA THR A 309 -2.03 -37.40 34.88
C THR A 309 -1.22 -37.05 33.63
N TRP A 310 -1.76 -37.43 32.46
CA TRP A 310 -1.33 -37.02 31.12
C TRP A 310 -0.90 -35.52 31.03
N PRO A 311 0.17 -35.17 30.30
CA PRO A 311 0.81 -33.84 30.32
C PRO A 311 0.09 -32.76 29.49
N TRP A 312 -1.24 -32.67 29.58
CA TRP A 312 -2.04 -31.69 28.82
C TRP A 312 -1.66 -30.23 29.12
N ARG A 313 -1.13 -29.94 30.32
CA ARG A 313 -0.75 -28.59 30.75
C ARG A 313 0.40 -28.03 29.91
N LEU A 314 1.43 -28.85 29.65
CA LEU A 314 2.56 -28.45 28.82
C LEU A 314 2.14 -28.23 27.37
N VAL A 315 1.28 -29.10 26.84
CA VAL A 315 0.73 -28.95 25.48
C VAL A 315 -0.06 -27.64 25.36
N LEU A 316 -0.88 -27.31 26.36
CA LEU A 316 -1.65 -26.05 26.36
C LEU A 316 -0.72 -24.83 26.38
N VAL A 317 0.30 -24.84 27.25
CA VAL A 317 1.31 -23.76 27.30
C VAL A 317 2.03 -23.63 25.96
N LEU A 318 2.45 -24.73 25.34
CA LEU A 318 3.06 -24.72 24.00
C LEU A 318 2.14 -24.08 22.97
N MET A 319 0.84 -24.40 22.97
CA MET A 319 -0.12 -23.80 22.04
C MET A 319 -0.30 -22.30 22.27
N VAL A 320 -0.31 -21.84 23.53
CA VAL A 320 -0.37 -20.41 23.87
C VAL A 320 0.89 -19.69 23.41
N VAL A 321 2.08 -20.25 23.67
CA VAL A 321 3.35 -19.67 23.22
C VAL A 321 3.41 -19.63 21.69
N ARG A 322 2.98 -20.71 21.00
CA ARG A 322 2.86 -20.75 19.53
C ARG A 322 1.89 -19.69 19.00
N PHE A 323 0.76 -19.46 19.65
CA PHE A 323 -0.21 -18.42 19.28
C PHE A 323 0.36 -17.00 19.46
N LEU A 324 1.10 -16.76 20.54
CA LEU A 324 1.76 -15.47 20.79
C LEU A 324 2.88 -15.21 19.77
N GLN A 325 3.72 -16.22 19.51
CA GLN A 325 4.87 -16.12 18.61
C GLN A 325 4.47 -16.08 17.13
N GLY A 326 3.56 -16.96 16.71
CA GLY A 326 3.14 -17.12 15.32
C GLY A 326 4.14 -17.78 14.38
N ALA A 327 5.13 -18.52 14.90
CA ALA A 327 6.06 -19.25 14.05
C ALA A 327 5.63 -20.74 13.95
N GLY A 328 5.59 -21.29 12.73
CA GLY A 328 5.32 -22.72 12.48
C GLY A 328 3.96 -23.05 11.86
N GLY A 329 3.51 -22.26 10.86
CA GLY A 329 2.35 -22.59 10.02
C GLY A 329 1.03 -21.93 10.42
N PHE A 330 0.88 -21.47 11.67
CA PHE A 330 -0.29 -20.73 12.15
C PHE A 330 -0.14 -19.22 11.92
N GLY A 331 -0.12 -18.77 10.66
CA GLY A 331 -0.25 -17.34 10.29
C GLY A 331 0.69 -16.36 11.01
N SER A 332 0.28 -15.10 11.12
CA SER A 332 0.99 -14.08 11.91
C SER A 332 0.59 -14.18 13.39
N GLY A 333 1.58 -14.26 14.28
CA GLY A 333 1.33 -14.36 15.72
C GLY A 333 0.63 -13.12 16.28
N ALA A 334 -0.08 -13.28 17.40
CA ALA A 334 -0.81 -12.17 18.02
C ALA A 334 0.10 -10.96 18.31
N LEU A 335 1.33 -11.20 18.79
CA LEU A 335 2.31 -10.15 19.01
C LEU A 335 2.73 -9.45 17.72
N SER A 336 2.90 -10.20 16.62
CA SER A 336 3.25 -9.63 15.32
C SER A 336 2.13 -8.73 14.77
N ILE A 337 0.86 -9.11 14.97
CA ILE A 337 -0.31 -8.31 14.54
C ILE A 337 -0.39 -6.99 15.32
N VAL A 338 -0.23 -7.05 16.65
CA VAL A 338 -0.22 -5.86 17.51
C VAL A 338 0.92 -4.93 17.11
N ARG A 339 2.14 -5.47 16.95
CA ARG A 339 3.31 -4.73 16.49
C ARG A 339 3.07 -4.09 15.11
N SER A 340 2.57 -4.86 14.14
CA SER A 340 2.30 -4.37 12.78
C SER A 340 1.33 -3.19 12.80
N THR A 341 0.25 -3.31 13.58
CA THR A 341 -0.77 -2.24 13.72
C THR A 341 -0.21 -0.97 14.35
N LEU A 342 0.65 -1.11 15.37
CA LEU A 342 1.34 0.03 15.99
C LEU A 342 2.34 0.66 15.01
N TRP A 343 3.03 -0.16 14.23
CA TRP A 343 4.00 0.28 13.21
C TRP A 343 3.35 1.07 12.08
N THR A 344 2.19 0.64 11.56
CA THR A 344 1.51 1.32 10.45
C THR A 344 1.25 2.81 10.73
N LYS A 345 0.99 3.19 11.99
CA LYS A 345 0.84 4.62 12.36
C LYS A 345 2.13 5.41 12.21
N VAL A 346 3.27 4.80 12.53
CA VAL A 346 4.61 5.39 12.43
C VAL A 346 5.03 5.50 10.96
N GLU A 347 4.80 4.44 10.19
CA GLU A 347 4.98 4.38 8.74
C GLU A 347 4.20 5.51 8.04
N GLN A 348 2.89 5.62 8.27
CA GLN A 348 2.06 6.65 7.65
C GLN A 348 2.52 8.08 7.99
N TYR A 349 2.96 8.33 9.23
CA TYR A 349 3.51 9.61 9.64
C TYR A 349 4.81 9.94 8.88
N THR A 350 5.70 8.96 8.76
CA THR A 350 7.00 9.09 8.09
C THR A 350 6.80 9.38 6.61
N THR A 351 5.99 8.57 5.93
CA THR A 351 5.66 8.74 4.51
C THR A 351 5.02 10.10 4.24
N ARG A 352 4.05 10.53 5.04
CA ARG A 352 3.42 11.85 4.90
C ARG A 352 4.45 12.98 5.02
N THR A 353 5.30 12.92 6.03
CA THR A 353 6.29 13.98 6.30
C THR A 353 7.31 14.07 5.17
N LEU A 354 7.79 12.93 4.66
CA LEU A 354 8.71 12.88 3.53
C LEU A 354 8.06 13.37 2.24
N LYS A 355 6.86 12.87 1.89
CA LYS A 355 6.13 13.30 0.68
C LYS A 355 5.90 14.81 0.67
N ILE A 356 5.45 15.41 1.78
CA ILE A 356 5.24 16.87 1.88
C ILE A 356 6.56 17.62 1.71
N ARG A 357 7.65 17.16 2.34
CA ARG A 357 8.95 17.82 2.26
C ARG A 357 9.53 17.78 0.85
N VAL A 358 9.49 16.63 0.20
CA VAL A 358 9.95 16.47 -1.19
C VAL A 358 9.09 17.29 -2.15
N PHE A 359 7.77 17.27 -1.97
CA PHE A 359 6.86 18.06 -2.79
C PHE A 359 7.06 19.57 -2.62
N SER A 360 7.30 20.04 -1.40
CA SER A 360 7.66 21.45 -1.14
C SER A 360 8.96 21.81 -1.86
N HIS A 361 9.98 20.97 -1.76
CA HIS A 361 11.27 21.23 -2.39
C HIS A 361 11.18 21.25 -3.93
N LEU A 362 10.37 20.36 -4.52
CA LEU A 362 10.10 20.40 -5.96
C LEU A 362 9.53 21.72 -6.44
N HIS A 363 8.71 22.39 -5.63
CA HIS A 363 8.17 23.71 -5.94
C HIS A 363 9.20 24.84 -5.81
N ASP A 364 10.29 24.62 -5.06
CA ASP A 364 11.38 25.57 -4.92
C ASP A 364 12.36 25.51 -6.11
N LEU A 365 12.37 24.40 -6.87
CA LEU A 365 13.24 24.22 -8.04
C LEU A 365 12.87 25.16 -9.20
N SER A 366 13.87 25.44 -10.04
CA SER A 366 13.77 26.39 -11.15
C SER A 366 12.86 25.90 -12.29
N LEU A 367 12.33 26.85 -13.06
CA LEU A 367 11.48 26.55 -14.21
C LEU A 367 12.21 25.75 -15.29
N SER A 368 13.50 26.01 -15.51
CA SER A 368 14.35 25.22 -16.42
C SER A 368 14.37 23.75 -16.05
N TRP A 369 14.51 23.45 -14.76
CA TRP A 369 14.51 22.08 -14.27
C TRP A 369 13.18 21.39 -14.58
N HIS A 370 12.05 22.05 -14.34
CA HIS A 370 10.72 21.50 -14.62
C HIS A 370 10.44 21.30 -16.12
N LEU A 371 10.92 22.19 -16.98
CA LEU A 371 10.74 22.06 -18.44
C LEU A 371 11.63 20.96 -19.05
N SER A 372 12.76 20.65 -18.42
CA SER A 372 13.69 19.62 -18.90
C SER A 372 13.22 18.18 -18.62
N ARG A 373 12.22 17.99 -17.76
CA ARG A 373 11.78 16.68 -17.27
C ARG A 373 10.28 16.48 -17.42
N LYS A 374 9.86 15.23 -17.64
CA LYS A 374 8.44 14.88 -17.64
C LYS A 374 7.91 14.87 -16.21
N THR A 375 6.85 15.63 -15.92
CA THR A 375 6.28 15.73 -14.56
C THR A 375 5.88 14.36 -13.98
N GLY A 376 5.36 13.45 -14.81
CA GLY A 376 5.01 12.09 -14.37
C GLY A 376 6.21 11.25 -13.94
N GLU A 377 7.39 11.46 -14.54
CA GLU A 377 8.62 10.78 -14.16
C GLU A 377 9.14 11.26 -12.80
N VAL A 378 9.12 12.59 -12.60
CA VAL A 378 9.50 13.21 -11.33
C VAL A 378 8.60 12.74 -10.19
N LEU A 379 7.28 12.79 -10.38
CA LEU A 379 6.33 12.35 -9.35
C LEU A 379 6.53 10.87 -9.00
N ARG A 380 6.86 10.04 -9.99
CA ARG A 380 7.18 8.63 -9.78
C ARG A 380 8.46 8.42 -8.97
N ILE A 381 9.49 9.24 -9.14
CA ILE A 381 10.70 9.20 -8.30
C ILE A 381 10.33 9.53 -6.85
N VAL A 382 9.46 10.52 -6.64
CA VAL A 382 8.96 10.88 -5.31
C VAL A 382 8.18 9.73 -4.67
N ASP A 383 7.19 9.18 -5.37
CA ASP A 383 6.36 8.10 -4.84
C ASP A 383 7.19 6.84 -4.56
N ARG A 384 8.00 6.38 -5.53
CA ARG A 384 8.88 5.22 -5.33
C ARG A 384 9.88 5.45 -4.21
N GLY A 385 10.56 6.60 -4.19
CA GLY A 385 11.56 6.89 -3.17
C GLY A 385 10.97 6.93 -1.76
N THR A 386 9.78 7.50 -1.60
CA THR A 386 9.11 7.57 -0.28
C THR A 386 8.54 6.22 0.18
N ASP A 387 7.93 5.45 -0.71
CA ASP A 387 7.47 4.08 -0.39
C ASP A 387 8.65 3.13 -0.13
N SER A 388 9.78 3.36 -0.80
CA SER A 388 11.02 2.62 -0.60
C SER A 388 11.70 2.91 0.73
N VAL A 389 11.62 4.15 1.26
CA VAL A 389 12.11 4.45 2.62
C VAL A 389 11.38 3.59 3.66
N ASP A 390 10.05 3.49 3.56
CA ASP A 390 9.27 2.67 4.47
C ASP A 390 9.59 1.18 4.31
N SER A 391 9.60 0.70 3.06
CA SER A 391 9.92 -0.70 2.74
C SER A 391 11.30 -1.10 3.28
N LEU A 392 12.32 -0.28 3.06
CA LEU A 392 13.69 -0.48 3.54
C LEU A 392 13.70 -0.63 5.06
N LEU A 393 13.00 0.26 5.76
CA LEU A 393 12.91 0.24 7.22
C LEU A 393 12.24 -1.04 7.70
N ASN A 394 11.10 -1.42 7.11
CA ASN A 394 10.37 -2.64 7.43
C ASN A 394 11.25 -3.89 7.26
N TYR A 395 11.97 -4.00 6.14
CA TYR A 395 12.86 -5.14 5.88
C TYR A 395 14.06 -5.19 6.84
N VAL A 396 14.69 -4.06 7.13
CA VAL A 396 15.86 -4.01 8.03
C VAL A 396 15.46 -4.31 9.47
N LEU A 397 14.44 -3.62 10.01
CA LEU A 397 14.05 -3.75 11.42
C LEU A 397 13.29 -5.05 11.71
N PHE A 398 12.42 -5.53 10.80
CA PHE A 398 11.52 -6.63 11.11
C PHE A 398 11.87 -7.96 10.44
N SER A 399 12.76 -7.96 9.45
CA SER A 399 13.23 -9.20 8.81
C SER A 399 14.72 -9.47 9.06
N ILE A 400 15.62 -8.55 8.73
CA ILE A 400 17.07 -8.80 8.83
C ILE A 400 17.58 -8.80 10.27
N PHE A 401 17.30 -7.74 11.02
CA PHE A 401 17.80 -7.66 12.40
C PHE A 401 17.30 -8.85 13.24
N PRO A 402 16.02 -9.25 13.16
CA PRO A 402 15.54 -10.37 13.95
C PRO A 402 16.07 -11.73 13.48
N THR A 403 16.36 -11.94 12.18
CA THR A 403 16.98 -13.20 11.71
C THR A 403 18.41 -13.35 12.16
N ILE A 404 19.21 -12.27 12.08
CA ILE A 404 20.59 -12.28 12.59
C ILE A 404 20.57 -12.52 14.10
N ALA A 405 19.66 -11.86 14.84
CA ALA A 405 19.49 -12.09 16.26
C ALA A 405 19.09 -13.55 16.57
N ASP A 406 18.13 -14.13 15.83
CA ASP A 406 17.72 -15.54 16.00
C ASP A 406 18.87 -16.51 15.74
N ILE A 407 19.71 -16.26 14.73
CA ILE A 407 20.90 -17.08 14.44
C ILE A 407 21.91 -17.00 15.58
N ILE A 408 22.22 -15.79 16.07
CA ILE A 408 23.16 -15.60 17.20
C ILE A 408 22.62 -16.27 18.46
N ILE A 409 21.35 -16.04 18.79
CA ILE A 409 20.67 -16.64 19.94
C ILE A 409 20.71 -18.16 19.85
N ALA A 410 20.42 -18.73 18.67
CA ALA A 410 20.44 -20.18 18.48
C ALA A 410 21.84 -20.77 18.65
N ILE A 411 22.88 -20.13 18.09
CA ILE A 411 24.27 -20.58 18.26
C ILE A 411 24.63 -20.59 19.74
N VAL A 412 24.37 -19.50 20.46
CA VAL A 412 24.62 -19.41 21.90
C VAL A 412 23.84 -20.48 22.66
N TYR A 413 22.56 -20.68 22.33
CA TYR A 413 21.71 -21.68 22.97
C TYR A 413 22.25 -23.11 22.76
N PHE A 414 22.63 -23.48 21.54
CA PHE A 414 23.16 -24.82 21.25
C PHE A 414 24.52 -25.08 21.91
N VAL A 415 25.38 -24.06 22.01
CA VAL A 415 26.66 -24.18 22.72
C VAL A 415 26.45 -24.41 24.21
N VAL A 416 25.49 -23.70 24.83
CA VAL A 416 25.22 -23.80 26.27
C VAL A 416 24.46 -25.07 26.64
N GLN A 417 23.44 -25.45 25.86
CA GLN A 417 22.54 -26.54 26.21
C GLN A 417 23.05 -27.92 25.78
N PHE A 418 23.84 -27.99 24.71
CA PHE A 418 24.40 -29.24 24.20
C PHE A 418 25.91 -29.25 24.35
N ASN A 419 26.63 -28.82 23.31
CA ASN A 419 28.08 -28.83 23.19
C ASN A 419 28.50 -27.86 22.07
N ILE A 420 29.76 -27.43 22.09
CA ILE A 420 30.31 -26.51 21.09
C ILE A 420 30.18 -27.02 19.64
N TRP A 421 30.26 -28.34 19.44
CA TRP A 421 30.12 -28.99 18.13
C TRP A 421 28.75 -28.74 17.48
N PHE A 422 27.67 -28.72 18.26
CA PHE A 422 26.35 -28.38 17.73
C PHE A 422 26.28 -26.93 17.26
N GLY A 423 26.89 -26.01 18.02
CA GLY A 423 27.03 -24.61 17.63
C GLY A 423 27.77 -24.45 16.30
N ILE A 424 28.87 -25.19 16.10
CA ILE A 424 29.65 -25.19 14.86
C ILE A 424 28.84 -25.74 13.69
N ILE A 425 28.12 -26.85 13.85
CA ILE A 425 27.28 -27.44 12.78
C ILE A 425 26.20 -26.45 12.35
N VAL A 426 25.51 -25.82 13.30
CA VAL A 426 24.47 -24.82 13.02
C VAL A 426 25.07 -23.59 12.33
N PHE A 427 26.19 -23.07 12.85
CA PHE A 427 26.88 -21.93 12.25
C PHE A 427 27.33 -22.23 10.81
N ALA A 428 28.00 -23.37 10.58
CA ALA A 428 28.48 -23.77 9.26
C ALA A 428 27.32 -23.94 8.26
N THR A 429 26.23 -24.57 8.70
CA THR A 429 25.03 -24.76 7.86
C THR A 429 24.40 -23.41 7.50
N MET A 430 24.17 -22.54 8.47
CA MET A 430 23.50 -21.25 8.25
C MET A 430 24.37 -20.26 7.48
N PHE A 431 25.67 -20.24 7.73
CA PHE A 431 26.62 -19.40 7.01
C PHE A 431 26.74 -19.81 5.54
N THR A 432 26.89 -21.11 5.27
CA THR A 432 26.94 -21.65 3.90
C THR A 432 25.63 -21.38 3.15
N TYR A 433 24.50 -21.57 3.83
CA TYR A 433 23.17 -21.25 3.29
C TYR A 433 23.07 -19.78 2.85
N LEU A 434 23.50 -18.85 3.72
CA LEU A 434 23.42 -17.41 3.45
C LEU A 434 24.32 -17.01 2.28
N LEU A 435 25.57 -17.48 2.25
CA LEU A 435 26.51 -17.19 1.16
C LEU A 435 26.00 -17.67 -0.21
N ILE A 436 25.56 -18.93 -0.29
CA ILE A 436 25.05 -19.51 -1.54
C ILE A 436 23.78 -18.78 -2.00
N THR A 437 22.90 -18.44 -1.05
CA THR A 437 21.67 -17.69 -1.36
C THR A 437 21.98 -16.32 -1.96
N ILE A 438 22.93 -15.57 -1.40
CA ILE A 438 23.33 -14.25 -1.92
C ILE A 438 23.91 -14.40 -3.32
N PHE A 439 24.87 -15.31 -3.52
CA PHE A 439 25.53 -15.50 -4.80
C PHE A 439 24.57 -15.89 -5.93
N ILE A 440 23.68 -16.86 -5.68
CA ILE A 440 22.67 -17.29 -6.66
C ILE A 440 21.67 -16.16 -6.92
N THR A 441 21.28 -15.39 -5.90
CA THR A 441 20.35 -14.26 -6.05
C THR A 441 20.95 -13.16 -6.94
N GLU A 442 22.22 -12.82 -6.73
CA GLU A 442 22.92 -11.84 -7.56
C GLU A 442 23.01 -12.31 -9.02
N TRP A 443 23.40 -13.56 -9.25
CA TRP A 443 23.43 -14.15 -10.59
C TRP A 443 22.05 -14.18 -11.26
N ARG A 444 20.98 -14.51 -10.53
CA ARG A 444 19.59 -14.54 -11.05
C ARG A 444 19.09 -13.15 -11.44
N THR A 445 19.59 -12.10 -10.80
CA THR A 445 19.10 -10.72 -11.02
C THR A 445 19.21 -10.29 -12.48
N LYS A 446 20.17 -10.82 -13.26
CA LYS A 446 20.27 -10.56 -14.70
C LYS A 446 19.03 -11.02 -15.49
N TYR A 447 18.48 -12.19 -15.19
CA TYR A 447 17.28 -12.71 -15.87
C TYR A 447 16.04 -11.92 -15.47
N LYS A 448 16.00 -11.44 -14.22
CA LYS A 448 14.93 -10.54 -13.78
C LYS A 448 14.98 -9.20 -14.52
N LYS A 449 16.18 -8.63 -14.72
CA LYS A 449 16.37 -7.40 -15.51
C LYS A 449 15.92 -7.58 -16.96
N GLU A 450 16.29 -8.69 -17.59
CA GLU A 450 15.86 -9.02 -18.96
C GLU A 450 14.34 -9.18 -19.06
N MET A 451 13.73 -9.93 -18.12
CA MET A 451 12.28 -10.10 -18.03
C MET A 451 11.57 -8.75 -17.89
N ASN A 452 12.05 -7.87 -16.99
CA ASN A 452 11.51 -6.52 -16.83
C ASN A 452 11.65 -5.72 -18.13
N LYS A 453 12.80 -5.76 -18.82
CA LYS A 453 13.01 -5.05 -20.10
C LYS A 453 11.95 -5.43 -21.15
N LEU A 454 11.62 -6.72 -21.26
CA LEU A 454 10.63 -7.22 -22.21
C LEU A 454 9.18 -6.94 -21.78
N ASP A 455 8.89 -6.99 -20.48
CA ASP A 455 7.59 -6.57 -19.91
C ASP A 455 7.26 -5.12 -20.31
N ASN A 456 8.27 -4.27 -20.21
CA ASN A 456 8.15 -2.88 -20.58
C ASN A 456 7.91 -2.67 -22.07
N ALA A 457 8.68 -3.35 -22.91
CA ALA A 457 8.53 -3.25 -24.36
C ALA A 457 7.13 -3.71 -24.79
N MET A 458 6.65 -4.82 -24.21
CA MET A 458 5.30 -5.33 -24.41
C MET A 458 4.23 -4.31 -23.99
N SER A 459 4.39 -3.68 -22.82
CA SER A 459 3.48 -2.64 -22.33
C SER A 459 3.51 -1.38 -23.19
N ALA A 460 4.69 -0.97 -23.66
CA ALA A 460 4.86 0.20 -24.53
C ALA A 460 4.15 0.00 -25.88
N THR A 461 4.32 -1.16 -26.53
CA THR A 461 3.61 -1.51 -27.76
C THR A 461 2.10 -1.44 -27.58
N ALA A 462 1.57 -1.97 -26.47
CA ALA A 462 0.13 -1.93 -26.20
C ALA A 462 -0.41 -0.50 -25.97
N VAL A 463 0.36 0.35 -25.26
CA VAL A 463 -0.04 1.74 -25.01
C VAL A 463 -0.01 2.56 -26.30
N ASP A 464 1.04 2.40 -27.10
CA ASP A 464 1.19 3.13 -28.36
C ASP A 464 0.06 2.82 -29.35
N SER A 465 -0.29 1.53 -29.48
CA SER A 465 -1.42 1.06 -30.30
C SER A 465 -2.75 1.66 -29.87
N LEU A 466 -2.99 1.78 -28.55
CA LEU A 466 -4.24 2.32 -28.00
C LEU A 466 -4.30 3.85 -28.01
N LEU A 467 -3.18 4.55 -27.86
CA LEU A 467 -3.12 6.01 -28.00
C LEU A 467 -3.37 6.41 -29.45
N ASN A 468 -2.86 5.64 -30.40
CA ASN A 468 -3.02 5.85 -31.83
C ASN A 468 -4.21 5.04 -32.39
N PHE A 469 -5.26 4.84 -31.60
CA PHE A 469 -6.41 4.02 -31.98
C PHE A 469 -7.05 4.47 -33.29
N GLU A 470 -7.21 5.78 -33.50
CA GLU A 470 -7.75 6.31 -34.74
C GLU A 470 -6.87 5.95 -35.93
N THR A 471 -5.55 6.07 -35.80
CA THR A 471 -4.58 5.69 -36.84
C THR A 471 -4.69 4.21 -37.19
N VAL A 472 -4.71 3.33 -36.18
CA VAL A 472 -4.87 1.88 -36.40
C VAL A 472 -6.18 1.59 -37.15
N LYS A 473 -7.27 2.30 -36.84
CA LYS A 473 -8.55 2.18 -37.53
C LYS A 473 -8.55 2.77 -38.94
N TYR A 474 -7.90 3.91 -39.17
CA TYR A 474 -7.79 4.53 -40.50
C TYR A 474 -7.06 3.62 -41.49
N TYR A 475 -6.06 2.87 -41.02
CA TYR A 475 -5.28 1.97 -41.86
C TYR A 475 -5.76 0.51 -41.85
N GLY A 476 -6.80 0.16 -41.08
CA GLY A 476 -7.27 -1.23 -40.95
C GLY A 476 -6.17 -2.18 -40.43
N ALA A 477 -5.30 -1.67 -39.56
CA ALA A 477 -4.07 -2.35 -39.12
C ALA A 477 -4.26 -3.21 -37.86
N GLU A 478 -5.49 -3.57 -37.49
CA GLU A 478 -5.76 -4.23 -36.21
C GLU A 478 -5.05 -5.58 -36.08
N GLU A 479 -5.07 -6.41 -37.13
CA GLU A 479 -4.44 -7.73 -37.10
C GLU A 479 -2.91 -7.63 -37.00
N TYR A 480 -2.33 -6.62 -37.65
CA TYR A 480 -0.89 -6.33 -37.57
C TYR A 480 -0.48 -5.95 -36.15
N GLU A 481 -1.22 -5.03 -35.51
CA GLU A 481 -0.98 -4.59 -34.14
C GLU A 481 -1.13 -5.74 -33.13
N VAL A 482 -2.16 -6.58 -33.30
CA VAL A 482 -2.37 -7.78 -32.47
C VAL A 482 -1.21 -8.77 -32.63
N THR A 483 -0.73 -8.98 -33.85
CA THR A 483 0.40 -9.89 -34.12
C THR A 483 1.71 -9.37 -33.52
N GLN A 484 1.96 -8.07 -33.60
CA GLN A 484 3.12 -7.45 -32.96
C GLN A 484 3.06 -7.56 -31.44
N TYR A 485 1.89 -7.31 -30.85
CA TYR A 485 1.69 -7.48 -29.42
C TYR A 485 1.87 -8.95 -28.99
N HIS A 486 1.37 -9.91 -29.77
CA HIS A 486 1.60 -11.34 -29.55
C HIS A 486 3.10 -11.68 -29.55
N GLY A 487 3.87 -11.19 -30.53
CA GLY A 487 5.32 -11.41 -30.59
C GLY A 487 6.07 -10.83 -29.38
N ALA A 488 5.60 -9.69 -28.85
CA ALA A 488 6.13 -9.12 -27.62
C ALA A 488 5.81 -9.98 -26.38
N ILE A 489 4.59 -10.52 -26.29
CA ILE A 489 4.17 -11.43 -25.21
C ILE A 489 5.03 -12.70 -25.20
N GLU A 490 5.26 -13.35 -26.35
CA GLU A 490 6.05 -14.58 -26.38
C GLU A 490 7.49 -14.38 -25.89
N LYS A 491 8.12 -13.27 -26.30
CA LYS A 491 9.46 -12.91 -25.84
C LYS A 491 9.47 -12.70 -24.33
N TYR A 492 8.49 -11.98 -23.80
CA TYR A 492 8.32 -11.78 -22.36
C TYR A 492 8.13 -13.12 -21.63
N GLN A 493 7.24 -14.00 -22.11
CA GLN A 493 6.95 -15.29 -21.49
C GLN A 493 8.19 -16.20 -21.43
N LYS A 494 9.03 -16.22 -22.47
CA LYS A 494 10.29 -16.96 -22.46
C LYS A 494 11.23 -16.47 -21.35
N ALA A 495 11.38 -15.15 -21.21
CA ALA A 495 12.20 -14.56 -20.14
C ALA A 495 11.58 -14.77 -18.74
N GLU A 496 10.26 -14.70 -18.62
CA GLU A 496 9.54 -14.98 -17.37
C GLU A 496 9.76 -16.41 -16.92
N TRP A 497 9.66 -17.38 -17.85
CA TRP A 497 9.90 -18.78 -17.56
C TRP A 497 11.32 -19.02 -17.02
N VAL A 498 12.35 -18.44 -17.64
CA VAL A 498 13.74 -18.54 -17.15
C VAL A 498 13.88 -17.90 -15.76
N ASN A 499 13.28 -16.73 -15.54
CA ASN A 499 13.29 -16.07 -14.22
C ASN A 499 12.59 -16.91 -13.14
N GLN A 500 11.50 -17.62 -13.48
CA GLN A 500 10.82 -18.53 -12.55
C GLN A 500 11.63 -19.80 -12.28
N LEU A 501 12.20 -20.41 -13.33
CA LEU A 501 13.03 -21.61 -13.21
C LEU A 501 14.24 -21.36 -12.31
N THR A 502 14.91 -20.22 -12.47
CA THR A 502 16.06 -19.83 -11.65
C THR A 502 15.68 -19.57 -10.18
N LEU A 503 14.45 -19.14 -9.90
CA LEU A 503 13.94 -19.07 -8.52
C LEU A 503 13.70 -20.46 -7.93
N GLN A 504 13.13 -21.40 -8.70
CA GLN A 504 12.95 -22.76 -8.24
C GLN A 504 14.27 -23.51 -8.03
N LEU A 505 15.28 -23.24 -8.87
CA LEU A 505 16.63 -23.76 -8.68
C LEU A 505 17.26 -23.27 -7.38
N LEU A 506 17.06 -21.98 -7.02
CA LEU A 506 17.50 -21.45 -5.72
C LEU A 506 16.82 -22.21 -4.57
N ASN A 507 15.49 -22.35 -4.61
CA ASN A 507 14.73 -23.07 -3.58
C ASN A 507 15.19 -24.54 -3.44
N PHE A 508 15.55 -25.17 -4.56
CA PHE A 508 16.06 -26.54 -4.60
C PHE A 508 17.44 -26.66 -3.93
N VAL A 509 18.40 -25.80 -4.29
CA VAL A 509 19.74 -25.78 -3.67
C VAL A 509 19.65 -25.48 -2.17
N GLN A 510 18.78 -24.53 -1.80
CA GLN A 510 18.50 -24.21 -0.40
C GLN A 510 17.96 -25.40 0.38
N SER A 511 16.98 -26.12 -0.19
CA SER A 511 16.40 -27.32 0.43
C SER A 511 17.44 -28.42 0.62
N ILE A 512 18.35 -28.62 -0.34
CA ILE A 512 19.46 -29.57 -0.22
C ILE A 512 20.40 -29.19 0.92
N LEU A 513 20.81 -27.91 1.01
CA LEU A 513 21.71 -27.44 2.07
C LEU A 513 21.17 -27.70 3.48
N ILE A 514 19.88 -27.42 3.67
CA ILE A 514 19.22 -27.65 4.96
C ILE A 514 19.05 -29.14 5.21
N GLY A 515 18.70 -29.91 4.17
CA GLY A 515 18.62 -31.37 4.27
C GLY A 515 19.94 -31.98 4.74
N ILE A 516 21.07 -31.54 4.18
CA ILE A 516 22.40 -31.98 4.59
C ILE A 516 22.70 -31.56 6.03
N GLY A 517 22.51 -30.29 6.39
CA GLY A 517 22.78 -29.79 7.73
C GLY A 517 21.92 -30.46 8.81
N LEU A 518 20.63 -30.64 8.52
CA LEU A 518 19.70 -31.37 9.38
C LEU A 518 20.12 -32.83 9.51
N THR A 519 20.51 -33.50 8.41
CA THR A 519 20.95 -34.91 8.44
C THR A 519 22.20 -35.09 9.30
N ILE A 520 23.23 -34.26 9.10
CA ILE A 520 24.48 -34.32 9.86
C ILE A 520 24.22 -34.12 11.37
N GLY A 521 23.47 -33.07 11.71
CA GLY A 521 23.20 -32.76 13.11
C GLY A 521 22.24 -33.75 13.77
N SER A 522 21.26 -34.27 13.03
CA SER A 522 20.32 -35.28 13.53
C SER A 522 21.03 -36.61 13.77
N LEU A 523 21.93 -37.02 12.87
CA LEU A 523 22.75 -38.23 13.04
C LEU A 523 23.69 -38.10 14.25
N TYR A 524 24.32 -36.94 14.42
CA TYR A 524 25.17 -36.67 15.59
C TYR A 524 24.37 -36.68 16.90
N CYS A 525 23.19 -36.04 16.92
CA CYS A 525 22.30 -36.06 18.07
C CYS A 525 21.80 -37.49 18.39
N ALA A 526 21.39 -38.25 17.38
CA ALA A 526 20.93 -39.62 17.54
C ALA A 526 22.04 -40.54 18.10
N TRP A 527 23.29 -40.34 17.66
CA TRP A 527 24.44 -41.07 18.20
C TRP A 527 24.68 -40.75 19.69
N LEU A 528 24.58 -39.48 20.10
CA LEU A 528 24.73 -39.11 21.52
C LEU A 528 23.60 -39.64 22.40
N VAL A 529 22.37 -39.74 21.88
CA VAL A 529 21.22 -40.31 22.59
C VAL A 529 21.36 -41.84 22.72
N SER A 530 21.73 -42.53 21.64
CA SER A 530 21.77 -44.00 21.57
C SER A 530 23.05 -44.62 22.14
N ALA A 531 24.23 -44.08 21.79
CA ALA A 531 25.51 -44.68 22.15
C ALA A 531 26.10 -44.15 23.47
N LYS A 532 25.87 -42.87 23.80
CA LYS A 532 26.45 -42.23 25.00
C LYS A 532 25.46 -41.99 26.13
N HIS A 533 24.15 -42.00 25.85
CA HIS A 533 23.08 -41.67 26.79
C HIS A 533 23.24 -40.32 27.52
N GLU A 534 23.96 -39.36 26.92
CA GLU A 534 24.16 -38.01 27.46
C GLU A 534 22.94 -37.11 27.22
N LEU A 535 22.16 -37.39 26.18
CA LEU A 535 21.02 -36.59 25.72
C LEU A 535 19.73 -37.41 25.69
N THR A 536 18.61 -36.73 25.83
CA THR A 536 17.27 -37.34 25.82
C THR A 536 16.68 -37.42 24.41
N VAL A 537 15.62 -38.21 24.23
CA VAL A 537 14.88 -38.23 22.96
C VAL A 537 14.20 -36.88 22.69
N GLY A 538 13.79 -36.16 23.73
CA GLY A 538 13.27 -34.79 23.58
C GLY A 538 14.32 -33.80 23.06
N ASP A 539 15.61 -34.00 23.37
CA ASP A 539 16.70 -33.19 22.82
C ASP A 539 16.83 -33.33 21.29
N TYR A 540 16.59 -34.53 20.75
CA TYR A 540 16.55 -34.76 19.30
C TYR A 540 15.42 -33.98 18.63
N VAL A 541 14.22 -33.99 19.24
CA VAL A 541 13.07 -33.24 18.73
C VAL A 541 13.30 -31.73 18.83
N LEU A 542 13.94 -31.26 19.90
CA LEU A 542 14.35 -29.86 20.06
C LEU A 542 15.28 -29.43 18.94
N PHE A 543 16.33 -30.21 18.67
CA PHE A 543 17.29 -29.90 17.63
C PHE A 543 16.60 -29.74 16.26
N GLY A 544 15.77 -30.72 15.87
CA GLY A 544 15.05 -30.68 14.60
C GLY A 544 14.05 -29.52 14.50
N THR A 545 13.26 -29.28 15.55
CA THR A 545 12.27 -28.21 15.56
C THR A 545 12.90 -26.82 15.53
N TYR A 546 14.02 -26.61 16.24
CA TYR A 546 14.68 -25.32 16.29
C TYR A 546 15.39 -24.99 14.96
N ILE A 547 16.06 -25.96 14.31
CA ILE A 547 16.67 -25.73 12.99
C ILE A 547 15.62 -25.37 11.94
N LEU A 548 14.48 -26.08 11.91
CA LEU A 548 13.39 -25.77 10.97
C LEU A 548 12.81 -24.37 11.20
N GLN A 549 12.74 -23.94 12.46
CA GLN A 549 12.28 -22.60 12.82
C GLN A 549 13.25 -21.51 12.34
N LEU A 550 14.56 -21.73 12.45
CA LEU A 550 15.58 -20.80 11.94
C LEU A 550 15.52 -20.69 10.42
N TYR A 551 15.25 -21.79 9.72
CA TYR A 551 15.18 -21.79 8.25
C TYR A 551 14.04 -20.93 7.68
N THR A 552 12.88 -20.92 8.33
CA THR A 552 11.67 -20.26 7.78
C THR A 552 11.90 -18.81 7.32
N PRO A 553 12.46 -17.90 8.15
CA PRO A 553 12.72 -16.53 7.71
C PRO A 553 13.95 -16.40 6.78
N LEU A 554 14.87 -17.36 6.83
CA LEU A 554 16.05 -17.43 5.95
C LEU A 554 15.67 -17.71 4.48
N ASN A 555 14.58 -18.46 4.23
CA ASN A 555 14.06 -18.69 2.88
C ASN A 555 13.72 -17.39 2.13
N PHE A 556 13.20 -16.40 2.85
CA PHE A 556 12.85 -15.10 2.27
C PHE A 556 14.04 -14.14 2.22
N PHE A 557 15.21 -14.49 2.77
CA PHE A 557 16.36 -13.61 2.86
C PHE A 557 16.86 -13.14 1.49
N GLY A 558 16.95 -14.04 0.50
CA GLY A 558 17.35 -13.66 -0.86
C GLY A 558 16.40 -12.65 -1.49
N THR A 559 15.10 -12.77 -1.22
CA THR A 559 14.09 -11.80 -1.66
C THR A 559 14.26 -10.46 -0.96
N TYR A 560 14.46 -10.46 0.36
CA TYR A 560 14.68 -9.23 1.14
C TYR A 560 15.97 -8.51 0.74
N TYR A 561 17.06 -9.24 0.49
CA TYR A 561 18.32 -8.67 0.03
C TYR A 561 18.12 -7.81 -1.23
N ARG A 562 17.45 -8.38 -2.24
CA ARG A 562 17.13 -7.65 -3.48
C ARG A 562 16.17 -6.48 -3.24
N LEU A 563 15.13 -6.67 -2.43
CA LEU A 563 14.17 -5.60 -2.14
C LEU A 563 14.82 -4.43 -1.41
N ILE A 564 15.79 -4.69 -0.54
CA ILE A 564 16.58 -3.65 0.12
C ILE A 564 17.47 -2.92 -0.87
N GLN A 565 18.13 -3.63 -1.78
CA GLN A 565 18.92 -2.97 -2.83
C GLN A 565 18.06 -2.05 -3.69
N GLN A 566 16.89 -2.51 -4.13
CA GLN A 566 15.98 -1.69 -4.92
C GLN A 566 15.45 -0.50 -4.12
N ALA A 567 14.99 -0.74 -2.89
CA ALA A 567 14.50 0.33 -2.03
C ALA A 567 15.59 1.37 -1.72
N PHE A 568 16.85 0.94 -1.62
CA PHE A 568 17.98 1.83 -1.47
C PHE A 568 18.20 2.71 -2.70
N ILE A 569 18.16 2.14 -3.91
CA ILE A 569 18.33 2.89 -5.18
C ILE A 569 17.19 3.91 -5.37
N ASP A 570 15.94 3.48 -5.20
CA ASP A 570 14.77 4.38 -5.33
C ASP A 570 14.83 5.53 -4.30
N MET A 571 15.26 5.24 -3.07
CA MET A 571 15.49 6.26 -2.04
C MET A 571 16.65 7.19 -2.41
N GLU A 572 17.77 6.68 -2.91
CA GLU A 572 18.92 7.49 -3.34
C GLU A 572 18.50 8.46 -4.44
N ASN A 573 17.75 8.03 -5.46
CA ASN A 573 17.22 8.91 -6.49
C ASN A 573 16.34 10.05 -5.94
N MET A 574 15.60 9.80 -4.87
CA MET A 574 14.78 10.82 -4.20
C MET A 574 15.64 11.76 -3.33
N LEU A 575 16.68 11.25 -2.67
CA LEU A 575 17.62 12.07 -1.91
C LEU A 575 18.48 12.94 -2.84
N ASP A 576 18.94 12.39 -3.96
CA ASP A 576 19.61 13.12 -5.04
C ASP A 576 18.75 14.31 -5.49
N LEU A 577 17.42 14.13 -5.53
CA LEU A 577 16.47 15.19 -5.88
C LEU A 577 16.34 16.26 -4.78
N LEU A 578 16.44 15.89 -3.50
CA LEU A 578 16.46 16.82 -2.38
C LEU A 578 17.80 17.58 -2.24
N ASP A 579 18.87 17.05 -2.83
CA ASP A 579 20.19 17.68 -2.82
C ASP A 579 20.36 18.72 -3.95
N ILE A 580 19.44 18.75 -4.93
CA ILE A 580 19.43 19.75 -6.00
C ILE A 580 19.17 21.12 -5.39
N LYS A 581 20.12 22.03 -5.53
CA LYS A 581 19.94 23.40 -5.08
C LYS A 581 19.12 24.18 -6.12
N PRO A 582 18.16 25.01 -5.69
CA PRO A 582 17.44 25.88 -6.61
C PRO A 582 18.39 26.93 -7.21
N ASP A 583 18.24 27.18 -8.52
CA ASP A 583 19.09 28.13 -9.27
C ASP A 583 18.92 29.57 -8.77
N VAL A 584 17.69 29.95 -8.41
CA VAL A 584 17.33 31.29 -7.93
C VAL A 584 17.07 31.22 -6.42
N GLN A 585 17.95 31.82 -5.64
CA GLN A 585 17.83 31.88 -4.18
C GLN A 585 17.63 33.32 -3.70
N ASP A 586 16.79 33.47 -2.69
CA ASP A 586 16.67 34.75 -1.99
C ASP A 586 17.95 35.00 -1.19
N SER A 587 18.45 36.24 -1.26
CA SER A 587 19.54 36.68 -0.39
C SER A 587 19.13 36.51 1.08
N PRO A 588 20.02 36.10 1.99
CA PRO A 588 19.69 35.96 3.42
C PRO A 588 19.23 37.26 4.08
N PHE A 589 19.48 38.41 3.46
CA PHE A 589 19.03 39.74 3.90
C PHE A 589 17.90 40.32 3.03
N ALA A 590 17.25 39.49 2.20
CA ALA A 590 16.18 39.93 1.32
C ALA A 590 15.00 40.50 2.12
N LYS A 591 14.53 41.69 1.73
CA LYS A 591 13.36 42.34 2.33
C LYS A 591 12.11 42.03 1.50
N ASP A 592 10.93 42.31 2.04
CA ASP A 592 9.70 42.28 1.24
C ASP A 592 9.57 43.58 0.43
N ILE A 593 9.08 43.47 -0.82
CA ILE A 593 8.88 44.63 -1.68
C ILE A 593 7.67 45.46 -1.21
N VAL A 594 7.82 46.78 -1.17
CA VAL A 594 6.71 47.72 -1.03
C VAL A 594 6.63 48.53 -2.32
N ILE A 595 5.63 48.24 -3.15
CA ILE A 595 5.40 48.96 -4.40
C ILE A 595 4.46 50.12 -4.13
N ASN A 596 4.93 51.34 -4.35
CA ASN A 596 4.12 52.56 -4.20
C ASN A 596 3.58 53.02 -5.54
N ASN A 597 4.44 53.06 -6.57
CA ASN A 597 4.11 53.65 -7.87
C ASN A 597 4.14 52.60 -9.00
N GLY A 598 4.91 51.51 -8.84
CA GLY A 598 4.99 50.45 -9.83
C GLY A 598 5.81 50.82 -11.07
N MET A 599 6.83 51.66 -10.92
CA MET A 599 7.79 51.96 -11.98
C MET A 599 8.74 50.78 -12.18
N ILE A 600 9.03 50.41 -13.43
CA ILE A 600 9.93 49.28 -13.77
C ILE A 600 11.10 49.80 -14.60
N GLU A 601 12.32 49.43 -14.24
CA GLU A 601 13.55 49.82 -14.93
C GLU A 601 14.38 48.59 -15.27
N PHE A 602 14.75 48.44 -16.53
CA PHE A 602 15.77 47.51 -17.01
C PHE A 602 17.01 48.32 -17.36
N ASP A 603 18.14 48.03 -16.70
CA ASP A 603 19.43 48.69 -16.89
C ASP A 603 20.46 47.68 -17.42
N ASP A 604 20.84 47.82 -18.69
CA ASP A 604 21.88 47.07 -19.41
C ASP A 604 21.79 45.54 -19.22
N VAL A 605 20.58 45.01 -19.30
CA VAL A 605 20.32 43.61 -18.98
C VAL A 605 20.84 42.69 -20.08
N CYS A 606 21.74 41.79 -19.69
CA CYS A 606 22.22 40.68 -20.52
C CYS A 606 21.70 39.35 -19.97
N PHE A 607 21.12 38.53 -20.86
CA PHE A 607 20.60 37.24 -20.47
C PHE A 607 20.83 36.10 -21.48
N HIS A 608 21.15 34.91 -20.95
CA HIS A 608 21.20 33.66 -21.70
C HIS A 608 20.67 32.47 -20.88
N TYR A 609 19.89 31.56 -21.50
CA TYR A 609 19.51 30.29 -20.85
C TYR A 609 20.69 29.30 -20.82
N GLN A 610 21.48 29.28 -21.90
CA GLN A 610 22.70 28.50 -22.03
C GLN A 610 23.83 29.46 -22.44
N PRO A 611 25.06 29.31 -21.91
CA PRO A 611 26.16 30.24 -22.16
C PRO A 611 26.47 30.45 -23.66
N GLU A 612 26.22 29.41 -24.46
CA GLU A 612 26.50 29.39 -25.90
C GLU A 612 25.55 30.29 -26.72
N ARG A 613 24.37 30.65 -26.18
CA ARG A 613 23.34 31.38 -26.92
C ARG A 613 22.82 32.59 -26.14
N PRO A 614 23.42 33.79 -26.32
CA PRO A 614 22.89 35.02 -25.75
C PRO A 614 21.54 35.39 -26.36
N ILE A 615 20.54 35.66 -25.52
CA ILE A 615 19.16 35.98 -25.93
C ILE A 615 18.87 37.46 -25.76
N LEU A 616 19.26 38.07 -24.66
CA LEU A 616 19.12 39.52 -24.44
C LEU A 616 20.53 40.12 -24.36
N LYS A 617 20.75 41.21 -25.10
CA LYS A 617 22.04 41.90 -25.24
C LYS A 617 21.85 43.38 -24.91
N ASN A 618 22.29 43.81 -23.72
CA ASN A 618 22.24 45.20 -23.25
C ASN A 618 20.87 45.87 -23.44
N ILE A 619 19.81 45.25 -22.94
CA ILE A 619 18.46 45.82 -23.03
C ILE A 619 18.24 46.80 -21.89
N SER A 620 17.92 48.05 -22.25
CA SER A 620 17.67 49.14 -21.31
C SER A 620 16.37 49.89 -21.64
N PHE A 621 15.39 49.88 -20.74
CA PHE A 621 14.13 50.61 -20.87
C PHE A 621 13.45 50.83 -19.52
N ASN A 622 12.56 51.82 -19.45
CA ASN A 622 11.76 52.12 -18.27
C ASN A 622 10.26 52.17 -18.61
N ILE A 623 9.44 51.74 -17.66
CA ILE A 623 7.97 51.80 -17.70
C ILE A 623 7.51 52.71 -16.56
N LEU A 624 6.86 53.81 -16.89
CA LEU A 624 6.36 54.76 -15.91
C LEU A 624 5.13 54.21 -15.16
N PRO A 625 4.84 54.70 -13.94
CA PRO A 625 3.64 54.35 -13.19
C PRO A 625 2.36 54.52 -14.02
N GLY A 626 1.55 53.46 -14.12
CA GLY A 626 0.28 53.48 -14.87
C GLY A 626 0.42 53.49 -16.39
N GLN A 627 1.64 53.44 -16.93
CA GLN A 627 1.91 53.40 -18.36
C GLN A 627 1.75 51.97 -18.90
N THR A 628 1.24 51.87 -20.13
CA THR A 628 1.16 50.61 -20.88
C THR A 628 2.30 50.54 -21.89
N LEU A 629 3.24 49.62 -21.66
CA LEU A 629 4.34 49.32 -22.57
C LEU A 629 4.07 48.02 -23.32
N ALA A 630 4.20 48.03 -24.65
CA ALA A 630 4.10 46.83 -25.48
C ALA A 630 5.45 46.41 -26.07
N ILE A 631 5.71 45.11 -26.13
CA ILE A 631 6.90 44.50 -26.73
C ILE A 631 6.49 43.64 -27.91
N VAL A 632 7.09 43.90 -29.08
CA VAL A 632 6.90 43.14 -30.32
C VAL A 632 8.21 42.80 -31.00
N GLY A 633 8.16 41.86 -31.93
CA GLY A 633 9.32 41.42 -32.69
C GLY A 633 9.12 40.00 -33.24
N PRO A 634 10.05 39.51 -34.07
CA PRO A 634 9.97 38.17 -34.64
C PRO A 634 9.99 37.07 -33.57
N SER A 635 9.55 35.87 -33.94
CA SER A 635 9.63 34.68 -33.08
C SER A 635 11.09 34.40 -32.70
N GLY A 636 11.34 34.18 -31.40
CA GLY A 636 12.70 33.99 -30.88
C GLY A 636 13.47 35.28 -30.53
N ALA A 637 12.89 36.47 -30.70
CA ALA A 637 13.54 37.75 -30.33
C ALA A 637 13.77 37.96 -28.81
N GLY A 638 13.25 37.07 -27.95
CA GLY A 638 13.44 37.15 -26.50
C GLY A 638 12.29 37.77 -25.70
N LYS A 639 11.14 38.06 -26.33
CA LYS A 639 9.98 38.72 -25.70
C LYS A 639 9.49 38.06 -24.40
N SER A 640 9.16 36.77 -24.44
CA SER A 640 8.71 36.01 -23.24
C SER A 640 9.82 35.85 -22.20
N THR A 641 11.09 36.00 -22.57
CA THR A 641 12.22 35.97 -21.63
C THR A 641 12.21 37.20 -20.74
N ILE A 642 11.82 38.38 -21.24
CA ILE A 642 11.67 39.61 -20.44
C ILE A 642 10.61 39.40 -19.35
N VAL A 643 9.46 38.81 -19.69
CA VAL A 643 8.39 38.47 -18.73
C VAL A 643 8.91 37.51 -17.65
N ARG A 644 9.66 36.48 -18.06
CA ARG A 644 10.23 35.49 -17.13
C ARG A 644 11.29 36.08 -16.19
N LEU A 645 12.10 37.03 -16.67
CA LEU A 645 13.09 37.75 -15.85
C LEU A 645 12.42 38.71 -14.86
N LEU A 646 11.38 39.43 -15.29
CA LEU A 646 10.63 40.32 -14.41
C LEU A 646 9.91 39.55 -13.28
N PHE A 647 9.45 38.33 -13.55
CA PHE A 647 8.89 37.42 -12.54
C PHE A 647 9.96 36.66 -11.73
N ARG A 648 11.24 36.94 -12.01
CA ARG A 648 12.43 36.31 -11.43
C ARG A 648 12.35 34.78 -11.43
N PHE A 649 12.03 34.21 -12.60
CA PHE A 649 12.20 32.76 -12.84
C PHE A 649 13.66 32.39 -13.15
N TYR A 650 14.43 33.37 -13.62
CA TYR A 650 15.86 33.28 -13.87
C TYR A 650 16.53 34.55 -13.32
N ASP A 651 17.75 34.42 -12.82
CA ASP A 651 18.59 35.57 -12.51
C ASP A 651 19.38 36.01 -13.76
N ILE A 652 19.70 37.30 -13.80
CA ILE A 652 20.46 37.94 -14.90
C ILE A 652 21.97 37.73 -14.71
N GLN A 653 22.73 37.72 -15.81
CA GLN A 653 24.20 37.62 -15.73
C GLN A 653 24.88 38.99 -15.55
N SER A 654 24.33 40.04 -16.17
CA SER A 654 24.82 41.41 -16.07
C SER A 654 23.66 42.40 -16.23
N GLY A 655 23.81 43.59 -15.63
CA GLY A 655 22.78 44.62 -15.55
C GLY A 655 22.00 44.58 -14.24
N SER A 656 20.89 45.32 -14.17
CA SER A 656 19.96 45.26 -13.04
C SER A 656 18.51 45.46 -13.49
N ILE A 657 17.57 44.82 -12.79
CA ILE A 657 16.14 45.04 -12.98
C ILE A 657 15.59 45.61 -11.68
N LYS A 658 15.00 46.80 -11.74
CA LYS A 658 14.50 47.52 -10.57
C LYS A 658 12.99 47.76 -10.66
N ILE A 659 12.33 47.69 -9.52
CA ILE A 659 10.92 48.10 -9.35
C ILE A 659 10.89 49.18 -8.26
N ASP A 660 10.35 50.36 -8.59
CA ASP A 660 10.38 51.56 -7.72
C ASP A 660 11.80 51.86 -7.18
N GLY A 661 12.82 51.68 -8.02
CA GLY A 661 14.23 51.90 -7.67
C GLY A 661 14.90 50.77 -6.85
N THR A 662 14.15 49.72 -6.46
CA THR A 662 14.69 48.58 -5.72
C THR A 662 14.99 47.41 -6.65
N ASP A 663 16.22 46.90 -6.61
CA ASP A 663 16.65 45.74 -7.43
C ASP A 663 15.94 44.45 -6.98
N ILE A 664 15.31 43.74 -7.93
CA ILE A 664 14.56 42.50 -7.71
C ILE A 664 15.39 41.34 -7.13
N SER A 665 16.72 41.38 -7.29
CA SER A 665 17.64 40.38 -6.76
C SER A 665 17.73 40.43 -5.22
N ASN A 666 17.50 41.61 -4.63
CA ASN A 666 17.65 41.86 -3.19
C ASN A 666 16.33 41.73 -2.40
N ILE A 667 15.27 41.23 -3.04
CA ILE A 667 13.91 41.16 -2.49
C ILE A 667 13.43 39.72 -2.46
N THR A 668 12.50 39.40 -1.57
CA THR A 668 11.96 38.04 -1.45
C THR A 668 11.14 37.67 -2.69
N GLN A 669 11.35 36.48 -3.26
CA GLN A 669 10.61 36.02 -4.44
C GLN A 669 9.09 36.01 -4.21
N ASN A 670 8.66 35.62 -3.01
CA ASN A 670 7.25 35.56 -2.66
C ASN A 670 6.59 36.95 -2.65
N SER A 671 7.26 38.00 -2.15
CA SER A 671 6.71 39.36 -2.17
C SER A 671 6.63 39.91 -3.60
N LEU A 672 7.70 39.76 -4.39
CA LEU A 672 7.75 40.16 -5.80
C LEU A 672 6.65 39.48 -6.63
N ARG A 673 6.51 38.16 -6.50
CA ARG A 673 5.51 37.41 -7.28
C ARG A 673 4.10 37.71 -6.82
N ARG A 674 3.87 38.11 -5.57
CA ARG A 674 2.54 38.53 -5.07
C ARG A 674 2.12 39.88 -5.64
N SER A 675 3.04 40.78 -5.92
CA SER A 675 2.73 42.12 -6.42
C SER A 675 2.51 42.18 -7.95
N ILE A 676 2.90 41.14 -8.69
CA ILE A 676 2.77 41.06 -10.15
C ILE A 676 1.64 40.12 -10.57
N GLY A 677 0.71 40.58 -11.40
CA GLY A 677 -0.28 39.74 -12.10
C GLY A 677 0.21 39.29 -13.45
N VAL A 678 -0.14 38.06 -13.86
CA VAL A 678 0.21 37.54 -15.18
C VAL A 678 -1.00 36.89 -15.82
N VAL A 679 -1.29 37.26 -17.06
CA VAL A 679 -2.23 36.55 -17.94
C VAL A 679 -1.39 35.84 -19.01
N PRO A 680 -1.22 34.50 -18.91
CA PRO A 680 -0.49 33.72 -19.90
C PRO A 680 -1.33 33.46 -21.15
N GLN A 681 -0.67 32.93 -22.19
CA GLN A 681 -1.28 32.54 -23.46
C GLN A 681 -2.43 31.53 -23.30
N ASP A 682 -2.28 30.55 -22.40
CA ASP A 682 -3.25 29.48 -22.16
C ASP A 682 -4.22 29.80 -21.01
N THR A 683 -5.50 29.44 -21.14
CA THR A 683 -6.57 29.57 -20.10
C THR A 683 -6.92 31.00 -19.66
N GLN A 684 -7.20 31.89 -20.62
CA GLN A 684 -7.22 33.34 -20.38
C GLN A 684 -8.34 33.84 -19.46
N ARG A 685 -9.59 33.37 -19.60
CA ARG A 685 -10.71 33.87 -18.76
C ARG A 685 -10.46 33.62 -17.27
N VAL A 686 -9.98 32.43 -16.93
CA VAL A 686 -9.65 32.06 -15.54
C VAL A 686 -8.42 32.83 -15.06
N ALA A 687 -7.42 33.03 -15.92
CA ALA A 687 -6.23 33.82 -15.59
C ALA A 687 -6.56 35.30 -15.35
N ILE A 688 -7.44 35.90 -16.15
CA ILE A 688 -7.98 37.26 -15.96
C ILE A 688 -8.70 37.36 -14.62
N ALA A 689 -9.60 36.42 -14.32
CA ALA A 689 -10.29 36.39 -13.02
C ALA A 689 -9.31 36.25 -11.84
N ARG A 690 -8.29 35.39 -11.95
CA ARG A 690 -7.23 35.26 -10.92
C ARG A 690 -6.44 36.56 -10.75
N THR A 691 -6.16 37.26 -11.85
CA THR A 691 -5.43 38.54 -11.83
C THR A 691 -6.29 39.64 -11.20
N LEU A 692 -7.60 39.69 -11.49
CA LEU A 692 -8.54 40.59 -10.84
C LEU A 692 -8.61 40.36 -9.33
N LEU A 693 -8.74 39.10 -8.89
CA LEU A 693 -8.78 38.73 -7.47
C LEU A 693 -7.47 39.06 -6.74
N LYS A 694 -6.34 38.96 -7.44
CA LYS A 694 -5.03 39.30 -6.90
C LYS A 694 -4.81 40.81 -6.75
N ALA A 695 -5.52 41.63 -7.52
CA ALA A 695 -5.42 43.09 -7.55
C ALA A 695 -3.98 43.64 -7.51
N PRO A 696 -3.09 43.22 -8.45
CA PRO A 696 -1.69 43.61 -8.46
C PRO A 696 -1.48 45.05 -8.94
N THR A 697 -0.37 45.67 -8.55
CA THR A 697 0.07 46.99 -9.05
C THR A 697 0.69 46.92 -10.43
N VAL A 698 1.32 45.78 -10.77
CA VAL A 698 1.93 45.51 -12.08
C VAL A 698 1.20 44.36 -12.76
N VAL A 699 0.82 44.54 -14.03
CA VAL A 699 0.14 43.52 -14.84
C VAL A 699 1.00 43.16 -16.04
N LEU A 700 1.22 41.86 -16.25
CA LEU A 700 1.89 41.32 -17.42
C LEU A 700 0.89 40.53 -18.27
N LEU A 701 0.82 40.84 -19.55
CA LEU A 701 0.06 40.09 -20.55
C LEU A 701 1.07 39.39 -21.48
N ASP A 702 1.20 38.07 -21.38
CA ASP A 702 2.13 37.28 -22.20
C ASP A 702 1.37 36.54 -23.29
N GLU A 703 1.31 37.14 -24.48
CA GLU A 703 0.59 36.62 -25.65
C GLU A 703 -0.88 36.22 -25.37
N ALA A 704 -1.55 36.97 -24.48
CA ALA A 704 -2.85 36.63 -23.92
C ALA A 704 -3.99 36.46 -24.94
N THR A 705 -3.83 36.87 -26.20
CA THR A 705 -4.86 36.68 -27.24
C THR A 705 -4.41 35.84 -28.43
N SER A 706 -3.16 35.34 -28.45
CA SER A 706 -2.62 34.65 -29.64
C SER A 706 -3.32 33.32 -29.93
N ALA A 707 -3.76 32.61 -28.89
CA ALA A 707 -4.49 31.34 -29.00
C ALA A 707 -6.02 31.50 -29.20
N LEU A 708 -6.53 32.74 -29.35
CA LEU A 708 -7.96 33.01 -29.48
C LEU A 708 -8.40 33.18 -30.93
N ASP A 709 -9.63 32.73 -31.19
CA ASP A 709 -10.40 33.15 -32.35
C ASP A 709 -10.84 34.62 -32.21
N THR A 710 -11.08 35.28 -33.34
CA THR A 710 -11.39 36.71 -33.42
C THR A 710 -12.64 37.10 -32.62
N PHE A 711 -13.63 36.21 -32.51
CA PHE A 711 -14.86 36.49 -31.76
C PHE A 711 -14.61 36.47 -30.25
N THR A 712 -13.93 35.44 -29.74
CA THR A 712 -13.55 35.35 -28.32
C THR A 712 -12.57 36.44 -27.90
N GLU A 713 -11.64 36.81 -28.78
CA GLU A 713 -10.71 37.92 -28.55
C GLU A 713 -11.45 39.24 -28.30
N ARG A 714 -12.43 39.59 -29.14
CA ARG A 714 -13.25 40.81 -28.95
C ARG A 714 -13.99 40.81 -27.62
N GLN A 715 -14.51 39.66 -27.18
CA GLN A 715 -15.19 39.56 -25.88
C GLN A 715 -14.23 39.79 -24.70
N ILE A 716 -13.03 39.23 -24.79
CA ILE A 716 -12.03 39.27 -23.70
C ILE A 716 -11.28 40.61 -23.65
N GLN A 717 -11.19 41.33 -24.77
CA GLN A 717 -10.48 42.61 -24.86
C GLN A 717 -11.02 43.66 -23.88
N SER A 718 -12.34 43.70 -23.67
CA SER A 718 -12.96 44.58 -22.67
C SER A 718 -12.52 44.27 -21.23
N ALA A 719 -12.40 42.99 -20.90
CA ALA A 719 -11.93 42.52 -19.60
C ALA A 719 -10.42 42.72 -19.42
N LEU A 720 -9.62 42.60 -20.49
CA LEU A 720 -8.19 42.91 -20.43
C LEU A 720 -7.98 44.40 -20.18
N ARG A 721 -8.75 45.28 -20.83
CA ARG A 721 -8.68 46.73 -20.57
C ARG A 721 -9.00 47.06 -19.11
N SER A 722 -10.06 46.48 -18.55
CA SER A 722 -10.42 46.74 -17.14
C SER A 722 -9.39 46.20 -16.15
N VAL A 723 -8.65 45.14 -16.49
CA VAL A 723 -7.53 44.65 -15.68
C VAL A 723 -6.33 45.60 -15.71
N CYS A 724 -6.11 46.32 -16.82
CA CYS A 724 -4.95 47.20 -17.01
C CYS A 724 -5.19 48.64 -16.53
N GLU A 725 -6.45 49.05 -16.38
CA GLU A 725 -6.81 50.42 -16.03
C GLU A 725 -6.20 50.87 -14.69
N GLY A 726 -5.44 51.97 -14.72
CA GLY A 726 -4.77 52.54 -13.55
C GLY A 726 -3.58 51.73 -13.01
N ARG A 727 -3.05 50.77 -13.79
CA ARG A 727 -1.94 49.89 -13.39
C ARG A 727 -0.81 49.93 -14.41
N THR A 728 0.43 49.77 -13.92
CA THR A 728 1.58 49.62 -14.81
C THR A 728 1.45 48.31 -15.57
N THR A 729 1.42 48.39 -16.91
CA THR A 729 1.08 47.25 -17.75
C THR A 729 2.19 46.96 -18.76
N LEU A 730 2.64 45.70 -18.81
CA LEU A 730 3.56 45.21 -19.84
C LEU A 730 2.83 44.18 -20.73
N ILE A 731 2.76 44.46 -22.02
CA ILE A 731 2.08 43.59 -23.00
C ILE A 731 3.10 43.00 -23.95
N VAL A 732 3.26 41.69 -23.95
CA VAL A 732 3.95 40.95 -25.02
C VAL A 732 2.89 40.47 -26.00
N ALA A 733 2.97 40.93 -27.25
CA ALA A 733 1.99 40.58 -28.27
C ALA A 733 2.64 40.03 -29.54
N HIS A 734 1.97 39.07 -30.14
CA HIS A 734 2.23 38.66 -31.52
C HIS A 734 1.37 39.46 -32.51
N ARG A 735 0.11 39.77 -32.15
CA ARG A 735 -0.82 40.54 -32.98
C ARG A 735 -0.65 42.03 -32.73
N LEU A 736 -0.18 42.79 -33.72
CA LEU A 736 0.07 44.22 -33.53
C LEU A 736 -1.22 45.02 -33.27
N SER A 737 -2.36 44.57 -33.80
CA SER A 737 -3.67 45.22 -33.58
C SER A 737 -4.09 45.25 -32.10
N THR A 738 -3.58 44.33 -31.29
CA THR A 738 -3.90 44.23 -29.87
C THR A 738 -3.17 45.24 -29.02
N ILE A 739 -2.08 45.83 -29.54
CA ILE A 739 -1.22 46.77 -28.80
C ILE A 739 -1.20 48.17 -29.41
N SER A 740 -2.04 48.44 -30.41
CA SER A 740 -2.12 49.76 -31.05
C SER A 740 -2.48 50.89 -30.08
N HIS A 741 -3.08 50.54 -28.93
CA HIS A 741 -3.47 51.46 -27.86
C HIS A 741 -2.42 51.59 -26.75
N ALA A 742 -1.25 50.95 -26.88
CA ALA A 742 -0.17 51.07 -25.90
C ALA A 742 0.49 52.46 -25.99
N ASP A 743 0.88 53.03 -24.85
CA ASP A 743 1.52 54.34 -24.78
C ASP A 743 2.90 54.33 -25.44
N ILE A 744 3.64 53.23 -25.26
CA ILE A 744 4.96 53.01 -25.85
C ILE A 744 5.03 51.58 -26.39
N ILE A 745 5.54 51.44 -27.61
CA ILE A 745 5.85 50.16 -28.25
C ILE A 745 7.37 50.05 -28.41
N ILE A 746 7.92 48.90 -28.01
CA ILE A 746 9.32 48.53 -28.19
C ILE A 746 9.39 47.36 -29.18
N VAL A 747 10.18 47.53 -30.25
CA VAL A 747 10.49 46.47 -31.21
C VAL A 747 11.83 45.85 -30.86
N VAL A 748 11.82 44.56 -30.54
CA VAL A 748 13.00 43.77 -30.19
C VAL A 748 13.35 42.83 -31.33
N SER A 749 14.61 42.81 -31.75
CA SER A 749 15.16 41.77 -32.63
C SER A 749 16.58 41.41 -32.21
N GLU A 750 16.94 40.15 -32.42
CA GLU A 750 18.25 39.57 -32.08
C GLU A 750 18.74 39.88 -30.64
N GLY A 751 17.80 40.10 -29.73
CA GLY A 751 18.08 40.41 -28.33
C GLY A 751 18.37 41.87 -28.01
N SER A 752 18.12 42.79 -28.95
CA SER A 752 18.33 44.23 -28.78
C SER A 752 17.08 45.03 -29.17
N ILE A 753 16.95 46.23 -28.61
CA ILE A 753 15.87 47.16 -28.97
C ILE A 753 16.26 47.90 -30.25
N ILE A 754 15.48 47.76 -31.32
CA ILE A 754 15.73 48.45 -32.59
C ILE A 754 14.90 49.74 -32.68
N GLU A 755 13.64 49.68 -32.27
CA GLU A 755 12.71 50.81 -32.40
C GLU A 755 11.92 51.02 -31.10
N ARG A 756 11.64 52.28 -30.80
CA ARG A 756 10.82 52.74 -29.69
C ARG A 756 9.98 53.93 -30.17
N GLY A 757 8.71 53.96 -29.79
CA GLY A 757 7.78 55.06 -30.10
C GLY A 757 6.32 54.66 -29.86
N SER A 758 5.40 55.57 -30.11
CA SER A 758 3.97 55.26 -30.18
C SER A 758 3.62 54.52 -31.48
N HIS A 759 2.40 53.97 -31.57
CA HIS A 759 1.91 53.31 -32.78
C HIS A 759 2.04 54.20 -34.02
N ASP A 760 1.59 55.44 -33.92
CA ASP A 760 1.59 56.40 -35.03
C ASP A 760 3.00 56.85 -35.40
N GLU A 761 3.88 57.05 -34.41
CA GLU A 761 5.29 57.40 -34.62
C GLU A 761 6.07 56.29 -35.34
N LEU A 762 5.82 55.03 -34.98
CA LEU A 762 6.50 53.88 -35.58
C LEU A 762 5.99 53.59 -37.00
N LEU A 763 4.72 53.87 -37.30
CA LEU A 763 4.18 53.78 -38.66
C LEU A 763 4.70 54.89 -39.57
N ALA A 764 4.98 56.08 -39.03
CA ALA A 764 5.47 57.22 -39.79
C ALA A 764 6.95 57.11 -40.19
N LYS A 765 7.72 56.20 -39.58
CA LYS A 765 9.14 55.99 -39.92
C LYS A 765 9.30 55.30 -41.29
N PRO A 766 9.98 55.94 -42.26
CA PRO A 766 10.29 55.28 -43.53
C PRO A 766 11.24 54.09 -43.28
N ASP A 767 10.94 52.94 -43.90
CA ASP A 767 11.65 51.66 -43.75
C ASP A 767 11.71 51.10 -42.31
N GLY A 768 10.76 51.45 -41.45
CA GLY A 768 10.65 50.89 -40.10
C GLY A 768 10.24 49.40 -40.08
N THR A 769 10.89 48.64 -39.20
CA THR A 769 10.61 47.21 -38.92
C THR A 769 9.18 47.04 -38.41
N TYR A 770 8.70 47.95 -37.54
CA TYR A 770 7.31 47.93 -37.06
C TYR A 770 6.31 48.08 -38.21
N ALA A 771 6.53 49.06 -39.09
CA ALA A 771 5.64 49.34 -40.22
C ALA A 771 5.61 48.17 -41.22
N ALA A 772 6.76 47.52 -41.45
CA ALA A 772 6.83 46.29 -42.25
C ALA A 772 6.01 45.15 -41.65
N MET A 773 6.19 44.85 -40.35
CA MET A 773 5.40 43.81 -39.65
C MET A 773 3.90 44.13 -39.66
N TRP A 774 3.53 45.41 -39.51
CA TRP A 774 2.13 45.85 -39.56
C TRP A 774 1.51 45.60 -40.94
N LYS A 775 2.23 45.97 -42.00
CA LYS A 775 1.78 45.74 -43.38
C LYS A 775 1.60 44.25 -43.66
N GLU A 776 2.55 43.42 -43.26
CA GLU A 776 2.48 41.96 -43.41
C GLU A 776 1.24 41.38 -42.71
N GLN A 777 1.03 41.69 -41.43
CA GLN A 777 -0.14 41.19 -40.70
C GLN A 777 -1.46 41.73 -41.27
N SER A 778 -1.53 43.01 -41.63
CA SER A 778 -2.75 43.60 -42.21
C SER A 778 -3.14 42.97 -43.54
N THR A 779 -2.17 42.55 -44.35
CA THR A 779 -2.40 41.85 -45.62
C THR A 779 -2.99 40.47 -45.36
N SER A 780 -2.43 39.72 -44.40
CA SER A 780 -2.93 38.40 -43.99
C SER A 780 -4.36 38.45 -43.42
N TYR A 781 -4.73 39.52 -42.69
CA TYR A 781 -6.12 39.71 -42.23
C TYR A 781 -7.08 40.07 -43.36
N SER A 782 -6.63 40.85 -44.37
CA SER A 782 -7.51 41.26 -45.49
C SER A 782 -7.82 40.12 -46.47
N ASP A 783 -6.93 39.14 -46.61
CA ASP A 783 -7.16 37.97 -47.47
C ASP A 783 -7.98 36.86 -46.77
N ALA A 784 -8.02 36.85 -45.43
CA ALA A 784 -8.88 35.94 -44.66
C ALA A 784 -10.37 36.38 -44.65
N ASP A 785 -10.65 37.67 -44.83
CA ASP A 785 -12.00 38.26 -44.87
C ASP A 785 -12.59 38.37 -46.29
N LYS A 786 -11.86 37.96 -47.35
CA LYS A 786 -12.46 37.78 -48.67
C LYS A 786 -13.22 36.46 -48.70
N PRO A 787 -14.55 36.44 -48.87
CA PRO A 787 -15.23 35.20 -49.22
C PRO A 787 -14.63 34.73 -50.54
N THR A 788 -14.09 33.51 -50.57
CA THR A 788 -13.82 32.79 -51.80
C THR A 788 -15.14 32.65 -52.56
N THR A 789 -15.44 33.61 -53.43
CA THR A 789 -16.38 33.42 -54.53
C THR A 789 -15.71 32.46 -55.51
N THR A 790 -15.72 31.18 -55.15
CA THR A 790 -15.50 30.08 -56.10
C THR A 790 -16.84 29.70 -56.71
N SER A 791 -17.48 30.68 -57.36
CA SER A 791 -18.48 30.42 -58.40
C SER A 791 -17.71 30.41 -59.71
N ASP A 792 -17.12 29.25 -60.04
CA ASP A 792 -16.78 28.79 -61.39
C ASP A 792 -15.74 27.68 -61.27
N ASN A 793 -16.22 26.46 -60.95
CA ASN A 793 -15.70 25.18 -61.40
C ASN A 793 -16.53 24.04 -60.78
N ILE A 794 -17.83 24.01 -61.11
CA ILE A 794 -18.63 22.79 -61.04
C ILE A 794 -18.84 22.33 -62.48
N ILE A 795 -17.79 21.78 -63.08
CA ILE A 795 -17.91 20.91 -64.24
C ILE A 795 -16.98 19.72 -63.99
N ASN A 796 -17.58 18.51 -64.05
CA ASN A 796 -16.98 17.17 -64.02
C ASN A 796 -16.81 16.47 -62.66
N ALA A 797 -17.93 16.10 -62.04
CA ALA A 797 -18.04 14.88 -61.23
C ALA A 797 -19.42 14.21 -61.41
N LYS A 798 -19.90 14.13 -62.66
CA LYS A 798 -21.07 13.34 -63.09
C LYS A 798 -20.70 12.48 -64.28
N ALA A 799 -19.78 11.54 -64.06
CA ALA A 799 -19.59 10.36 -64.89
C ALA A 799 -18.81 9.37 -64.04
N PHE A 800 -19.48 8.31 -63.57
CA PHE A 800 -19.01 7.07 -62.92
C PHE A 800 -19.92 6.67 -61.76
N HIS A 801 -21.22 6.57 -62.03
CA HIS A 801 -22.13 5.70 -61.28
C HIS A 801 -23.27 5.29 -62.21
N SER A 802 -22.95 4.42 -63.17
CA SER A 802 -23.93 3.63 -63.93
C SER A 802 -23.19 2.60 -64.78
N THR A 803 -22.76 1.49 -64.16
CA THR A 803 -22.66 0.15 -64.79
C THR A 803 -22.22 -0.82 -63.70
N GLU A 804 -23.20 -1.27 -62.90
CA GLU A 804 -23.12 -2.54 -62.19
C GLU A 804 -24.30 -3.36 -62.70
N ASN A 805 -24.00 -4.31 -63.58
CA ASN A 805 -24.73 -5.54 -63.90
C ASN A 805 -24.44 -5.94 -65.36
N GLN A 806 -23.48 -6.84 -65.54
CA GLN A 806 -23.70 -8.10 -66.28
C GLN A 806 -22.45 -8.98 -66.25
N GLN A 807 -22.64 -10.16 -65.66
CA GLN A 807 -22.20 -11.47 -66.15
C GLN A 807 -20.70 -11.81 -66.23
N ASN A 808 -20.35 -12.76 -65.35
CA ASN A 808 -19.87 -14.11 -65.65
C ASN A 808 -18.50 -14.35 -66.33
N ASP A 809 -17.82 -15.31 -65.69
CA ASP A 809 -17.02 -16.40 -66.23
C ASP A 809 -15.53 -16.18 -66.58
N ASP A 810 -14.75 -17.13 -66.04
CA ASP A 810 -13.42 -17.64 -66.44
C ASP A 810 -12.16 -16.76 -66.25
N HIS A 811 -11.44 -16.95 -65.14
CA HIS A 811 -10.28 -17.88 -65.06
C HIS A 811 -9.56 -17.85 -63.71
#